data_AF-A0A0G0GP26-F1
#
_entry.id   AF-A0A0G0GP26-F1
#
_cell.length_a   1.000
_cell.length_b   1.000
_cell.length_c   1.000
_cell.angle_alpha   90.00
_cell.angle_beta   90.00
_cell.angle_gamma   90.00
#
_symmetry.space_group_name_H-M   'P 1'
#
loop_
_entity.id
_entity.type
_entity.pdbx_description
1 polymer ?
#
loop_
_entity_poly.entity_id
_entity_poly.type
_entity_poly.pdbx_seq_one_letter_code
_entity_poly.pdbx_strand_id
1 'polypeptide(L)'
;MPERRKKIWGWGFLFGLVFILILFIYLSEDSYTYDTKVAHPGIVDAAVKLYNEKNPDKKITVQQTIWLREGAMDEDTPTRWLNHFYDPVYNRGIWFTDQQLSAKAWYDSSFTQKMFALGDFSWSRALNDYVNNDQKMAFIGLGHTLHLLADMTVPAHTRDDIHVIPGDSYEQYLKSNWKNIPKGEYVEITDLDSAFDELAGFTNNNFYSDDTIVNEKYIFPKFDVKEKVGDYLIKNLGGKKYKLLYKKQTAFEGIEDIYVFKFNDLVRYDYSQLLLPKAIGYSVGAIKLFFDEAEKYQGEITESRINSLGYTDYLLGKGISFLGELKDYFKTKTGDNTVITETPPEIKTTTENTPKTETKPAVPVVVAPIVKPIVTLPVEPKNEPQSPIIPVLDIPAPETEIPLPEPVSTTPPVVYPGNGGHDGGSSDNISGNTCTDALLCVSTPTSTIPDPIVPTTTPTSTILDPIVPTSTCTDATSCVSTTTPPIDPPPTSTPTSTPPDTTPPELPIINITQTNFVTPTLQITWESVGAIAFALEYRVGDSENLSGIEYLNLTTSTTSTVWEFVGEKLKVYQFRVQAVDEVGNATDWVESDTVIPDWPKTIIINEIAWMGTGPTPDQKNDEWLELYNNTEAEIDLSTWQILINSQPLTWNKINTKISAGGYYLLERTDDSSVVNIPADGFFTISGGLNNSGANLKLVNNGQTIDEINCVSGWYAGLIANNKYRSMQRIFANQPGSMVNNWQTALGAAPKAKVSGGEVIYGSPKLSNQGYWLLYGDLSNYYNQAITSNVLHLTKDNSPYFIGYQVTIPSTLKVEIDPGVILVGFDRSSFIDVSGELNLLGTETEPVIITSALDSNYFNQNYLAFTNLTAGEPAPGDWSRIQVKQAGKFTANYTNFFYGGARFLKNNGWVYGDFVAQVIRNLGGTVEINNTTFNNNYLETRSAELGSNAILWNEAPPAGTANLKVENSRFNGGNLAIKNTSEVESIISNNYFTEFQSANGPIDTSFLKTSLENNELVNNLLDRVEFGQLILNRDVTLTGDNNYSFSTINVPSDYTLTIEPGVNLYLIGDFVVNGNLEAQGTSEAPINILPKNEHWGVLSLNNANTNLAYTNLELGNHSSVSSVFTRGMITANNSNLTLENVNLKNSERPANMIYAKNSALQIDNSRLEWIEEWNDPGDWIIAGIIVDGGSLALTNSYLDNMDYGVEFLGGATFDPLNLFTNTFSRITLGNWWPLIPN
;
A
#
# COMPACT_ATOMS: atom_id res chain seq x y z
N MET A 1 48.30 24.24 14.85
CA MET A 1 47.47 23.85 13.68
C MET A 1 46.85 22.45 13.88
N PRO A 2 45.74 22.29 14.64
CA PRO A 2 45.15 20.96 14.88
C PRO A 2 44.00 20.60 13.92
N GLU A 3 43.03 21.51 13.76
CA GLU A 3 41.67 21.15 13.29
C GLU A 3 41.58 20.69 11.83
N ARG A 4 42.38 21.28 10.93
CA ARG A 4 42.43 20.83 9.52
C ARG A 4 42.85 19.36 9.40
N ARG A 5 43.66 18.82 10.32
CA ARG A 5 44.02 17.39 10.28
C ARG A 5 42.87 16.47 10.68
N LYS A 6 42.04 16.85 11.67
CA LYS A 6 40.85 16.05 12.03
C LYS A 6 39.82 15.99 10.89
N LYS A 7 39.54 17.11 10.20
CA LYS A 7 38.63 17.07 9.03
C LYS A 7 39.22 16.27 7.85
N ILE A 8 40.52 16.39 7.56
CA ILE A 8 41.16 15.60 6.49
C ILE A 8 41.16 14.10 6.81
N TRP A 9 41.34 13.70 8.08
CA TRP A 9 41.20 12.29 8.48
C TRP A 9 39.76 11.80 8.45
N GLY A 10 38.78 12.60 8.88
CA GLY A 10 37.36 12.23 8.78
C GLY A 10 36.90 12.06 7.33
N TRP A 11 37.29 12.98 6.44
CA TRP A 11 36.99 12.86 5.00
C TRP A 11 37.82 11.77 4.32
N GLY A 12 39.07 11.52 4.75
CA GLY A 12 39.88 10.41 4.26
C GLY A 12 39.37 9.04 4.70
N PHE A 13 38.80 8.94 5.91
CA PHE A 13 38.11 7.74 6.39
C PHE A 13 36.77 7.54 5.69
N LEU A 14 36.02 8.62 5.41
CA LEU A 14 34.80 8.55 4.61
C LEU A 14 35.08 8.21 3.14
N PHE A 15 36.10 8.78 2.52
CA PHE A 15 36.54 8.39 1.16
C PHE A 15 37.15 6.99 1.15
N GLY A 16 37.79 6.55 2.24
CA GLY A 16 38.25 5.18 2.42
C GLY A 16 37.08 4.21 2.48
N LEU A 17 36.09 4.48 3.33
CA LEU A 17 34.84 3.72 3.41
C LEU A 17 34.08 3.73 2.07
N VAL A 18 33.94 4.87 1.41
CA VAL A 18 33.25 4.97 0.11
C VAL A 18 34.06 4.32 -1.02
N PHE A 19 35.40 4.37 -1.00
CA PHE A 19 36.23 3.66 -1.98
C PHE A 19 36.23 2.15 -1.72
N ILE A 20 36.17 1.70 -0.46
CA ILE A 20 35.94 0.31 -0.08
C ILE A 20 34.52 -0.12 -0.45
N LEU A 21 33.50 0.72 -0.26
CA LEU A 21 32.12 0.43 -0.65
C LEU A 21 31.98 0.38 -2.18
N ILE A 22 32.68 1.24 -2.92
CA ILE A 22 32.78 1.19 -4.39
C ILE A 22 33.57 -0.04 -4.84
N LEU A 23 34.62 -0.44 -4.10
CA LEU A 23 35.29 -1.72 -4.34
C LEU A 23 34.32 -2.89 -4.13
N PHE A 24 33.58 -2.92 -3.02
CA PHE A 24 32.55 -3.94 -2.78
C PHE A 24 31.47 -3.91 -3.88
N ILE A 25 30.96 -2.74 -4.28
CA ILE A 25 30.00 -2.62 -5.40
C ILE A 25 30.59 -3.13 -6.72
N TYR A 26 31.91 -3.00 -6.96
CA TYR A 26 32.61 -3.55 -8.13
C TYR A 26 33.15 -4.99 -7.96
N LEU A 27 33.01 -5.59 -6.77
CA LEU A 27 33.49 -6.93 -6.41
C LEU A 27 32.36 -7.86 -5.95
N SER A 28 31.14 -7.34 -5.76
CA SER A 28 29.91 -8.06 -5.38
C SER A 28 28.79 -7.89 -6.41
N GLU A 29 29.12 -7.53 -7.66
CA GLU A 29 28.29 -7.95 -8.78
C GLU A 29 28.40 -9.50 -8.91
N ASP A 30 27.32 -10.18 -9.34
CA ASP A 30 27.13 -11.61 -9.64
C ASP A 30 28.00 -12.71 -8.93
N SER A 31 28.42 -12.50 -7.68
CA SER A 31 28.88 -13.58 -6.80
C SER A 31 27.69 -14.40 -6.25
N TYR A 32 26.91 -14.99 -7.15
CA TYR A 32 25.93 -16.03 -6.82
C TYR A 32 26.35 -17.33 -7.50
N THR A 33 27.16 -18.02 -6.72
CA THR A 33 27.83 -19.26 -7.03
C THR A 33 26.97 -20.41 -6.57
N TYR A 34 26.74 -21.37 -7.46
CA TYR A 34 25.51 -22.15 -7.57
C TYR A 34 24.23 -21.27 -7.52
N ASP A 35 23.07 -21.91 -7.64
CA ASP A 35 21.81 -21.26 -7.27
C ASP A 35 21.47 -21.63 -5.82
N THR A 36 21.54 -20.62 -4.94
CA THR A 36 21.16 -20.69 -3.52
C THR A 36 19.84 -21.41 -3.29
N LYS A 37 18.83 -21.18 -4.13
CA LYS A 37 17.43 -21.63 -3.96
C LYS A 37 17.10 -22.91 -4.73
N VAL A 38 17.94 -23.33 -5.68
CA VAL A 38 17.71 -24.48 -6.57
C VAL A 38 18.78 -25.56 -6.40
N ALA A 39 20.06 -25.21 -6.51
CA ALA A 39 21.13 -26.18 -6.66
C ALA A 39 21.61 -26.73 -5.31
N HIS A 40 22.05 -25.88 -4.36
CA HIS A 40 22.43 -26.32 -3.02
C HIS A 40 21.32 -27.10 -2.30
N PRO A 41 20.09 -26.58 -2.15
CA PRO A 41 19.01 -27.33 -1.52
C PRO A 41 18.62 -28.59 -2.31
N GLY A 42 18.85 -28.61 -3.63
CA GLY A 42 18.68 -29.81 -4.45
C GLY A 42 19.76 -30.88 -4.22
N ILE A 43 21.02 -30.48 -4.01
CA ILE A 43 22.10 -31.38 -3.61
C ILE A 43 21.79 -31.95 -2.21
N VAL A 44 21.31 -31.12 -1.29
CA VAL A 44 20.83 -31.55 0.03
C VAL A 44 19.68 -32.55 -0.07
N ASP A 45 18.63 -32.29 -0.86
CA ASP A 45 17.52 -33.23 -1.05
C ASP A 45 18.01 -34.58 -1.63
N ALA A 46 18.89 -34.54 -2.63
CA ALA A 46 19.47 -35.73 -3.24
C ALA A 46 20.38 -36.50 -2.28
N ALA A 47 21.19 -35.80 -1.48
CA ALA A 47 22.06 -36.37 -0.46
C ALA A 47 21.24 -36.98 0.67
N VAL A 48 20.28 -36.27 1.26
CA VAL A 48 19.40 -36.81 2.31
C VAL A 48 18.63 -38.03 1.83
N LYS A 49 18.15 -38.04 0.58
CA LYS A 49 17.53 -39.23 -0.02
C LYS A 49 18.51 -40.41 -0.09
N LEU A 50 19.72 -40.21 -0.62
CA LEU A 50 20.72 -41.28 -0.74
C LEU A 50 21.25 -41.74 0.62
N TYR A 51 21.39 -40.83 1.59
CA TYR A 51 21.71 -41.14 2.98
C TYR A 51 20.64 -42.03 3.60
N ASN A 52 19.35 -41.67 3.46
CA ASN A 52 18.21 -42.44 3.96
C ASN A 52 17.99 -43.78 3.21
N GLU A 53 18.43 -43.91 1.96
CA GLU A 53 18.51 -45.18 1.23
C GLU A 53 19.63 -46.11 1.76
N LYS A 54 20.68 -45.55 2.39
CA LYS A 54 21.87 -46.28 2.85
C LYS A 54 21.92 -46.53 4.36
N ASN A 55 21.31 -45.66 5.15
CA ASN A 55 21.30 -45.69 6.62
C ASN A 55 19.86 -45.82 7.13
N PRO A 56 19.19 -46.98 6.91
CA PRO A 56 17.76 -47.11 7.17
C PRO A 56 17.39 -47.00 8.66
N ASP A 57 18.34 -47.23 9.55
CA ASP A 57 18.15 -47.27 11.00
C ASP A 57 18.30 -45.89 11.69
N LYS A 58 18.92 -44.91 11.02
CA LYS A 58 19.16 -43.54 11.52
C LYS A 58 18.81 -42.50 10.45
N LYS A 59 17.54 -42.46 10.04
CA LYS A 59 17.08 -41.57 8.95
C LYS A 59 16.97 -40.11 9.38
N ILE A 60 17.33 -39.22 8.47
CA ILE A 60 16.98 -37.79 8.52
C ILE A 60 15.48 -37.64 8.24
N THR A 61 14.81 -36.90 9.12
CA THR A 61 13.38 -36.56 8.99
C THR A 61 13.17 -35.39 8.02
N VAL A 62 11.95 -35.26 7.49
CA VAL A 62 11.58 -34.13 6.60
C VAL A 62 11.88 -32.77 7.24
N GLN A 63 11.68 -32.64 8.56
CA GLN A 63 11.96 -31.39 9.28
C GLN A 63 13.46 -31.07 9.36
N GLN A 64 14.30 -32.09 9.54
CA GLN A 64 15.76 -31.95 9.48
C GLN A 64 16.24 -31.68 8.04
N THR A 65 15.58 -32.22 7.00
CA THR A 65 15.84 -31.84 5.60
C THR A 65 15.57 -30.35 5.36
N ILE A 66 14.49 -29.80 5.92
CA ILE A 66 14.17 -28.37 5.83
C ILE A 66 15.28 -27.53 6.48
N TRP A 67 15.78 -27.92 7.66
CA TRP A 67 16.89 -27.21 8.33
C TRP A 67 18.23 -27.33 7.60
N LEU A 68 18.54 -28.48 6.99
CA LEU A 68 19.72 -28.64 6.13
C LEU A 68 19.65 -27.72 4.90
N ARG A 69 18.46 -27.54 4.33
CA ARG A 69 18.24 -26.61 3.23
C ARG A 69 18.33 -25.16 3.68
N GLU A 70 17.79 -24.82 4.85
CA GLU A 70 17.89 -23.51 5.48
C GLU A 70 19.37 -23.09 5.62
N GLY A 71 20.22 -23.94 6.21
CA GLY A 71 21.67 -23.67 6.30
C GLY A 71 22.43 -23.69 4.97
N ALA A 72 22.08 -24.58 4.04
CA ALA A 72 22.71 -24.62 2.72
C ALA A 72 22.29 -23.44 1.81
N MET A 73 21.21 -22.73 2.16
CA MET A 73 20.78 -21.46 1.57
C MET A 73 21.42 -20.26 2.28
N ASP A 74 21.55 -20.31 3.61
CA ASP A 74 22.10 -19.20 4.39
C ASP A 74 23.63 -19.05 4.25
N GLU A 75 24.36 -20.07 3.76
CA GLU A 75 25.80 -19.98 3.49
C GLU A 75 26.16 -19.01 2.34
N ASP A 76 25.23 -18.76 1.40
CA ASP A 76 25.35 -17.72 0.36
C ASP A 76 25.15 -16.30 0.88
N THR A 77 24.66 -16.13 2.11
CA THR A 77 24.35 -14.77 2.61
C THR A 77 25.64 -13.95 2.73
N PRO A 78 25.74 -12.77 2.10
CA PRO A 78 26.86 -11.88 2.32
C PRO A 78 26.95 -11.56 3.82
N THR A 79 28.11 -11.54 4.44
CA THR A 79 29.49 -11.57 3.89
C THR A 79 30.14 -12.95 3.72
N ARG A 80 29.41 -14.06 3.88
CA ARG A 80 29.97 -15.43 3.94
C ARG A 80 30.66 -15.90 2.65
N TRP A 81 30.09 -15.61 1.49
CA TRP A 81 30.55 -16.07 0.16
C TRP A 81 32.00 -15.73 -0.19
N LEU A 82 32.59 -14.73 0.46
CA LEU A 82 34.02 -14.39 0.34
C LEU A 82 34.96 -15.55 0.76
N ASN A 83 34.44 -16.57 1.44
CA ASN A 83 35.17 -17.74 1.92
C ASN A 83 34.84 -19.04 1.15
N HIS A 84 34.03 -19.00 0.09
CA HIS A 84 33.64 -20.20 -0.68
C HIS A 84 34.73 -20.78 -1.60
N PHE A 85 35.84 -20.06 -1.76
CA PHE A 85 36.93 -20.46 -2.66
C PHE A 85 37.96 -21.32 -1.95
N TYR A 86 38.50 -22.33 -2.64
CA TYR A 86 39.66 -23.09 -2.16
C TYR A 86 40.47 -23.61 -3.34
N ASP A 87 41.60 -22.97 -3.59
CA ASP A 87 42.60 -23.40 -4.56
C ASP A 87 43.51 -24.49 -3.95
N PRO A 88 43.46 -25.75 -4.42
CA PRO A 88 44.25 -26.86 -3.89
C PRO A 88 45.69 -26.90 -4.43
N VAL A 89 46.01 -26.10 -5.45
CA VAL A 89 47.37 -26.00 -6.04
C VAL A 89 48.21 -25.02 -5.23
N TYR A 90 47.59 -23.96 -4.70
CA TYR A 90 48.24 -22.94 -3.88
C TYR A 90 47.81 -22.94 -2.39
N ASN A 91 46.90 -23.84 -2.00
CA ASN A 91 46.35 -24.01 -0.65
C ASN A 91 45.82 -22.69 -0.02
N ARG A 92 44.86 -22.04 -0.70
CA ARG A 92 44.39 -20.69 -0.33
C ARG A 92 42.93 -20.42 -0.71
N GLY A 93 42.35 -19.37 -0.12
CA GLY A 93 41.11 -18.73 -0.60
C GLY A 93 41.42 -17.64 -1.64
N ILE A 94 40.51 -16.67 -1.77
CA ILE A 94 40.57 -15.55 -2.75
C ILE A 94 41.93 -14.82 -2.71
N TRP A 95 42.59 -14.75 -3.87
CA TRP A 95 43.99 -14.28 -3.98
C TRP A 95 44.28 -12.81 -3.66
N PHE A 96 43.28 -11.94 -3.57
CA PHE A 96 43.47 -10.50 -3.38
C PHE A 96 43.18 -10.00 -1.95
N THR A 97 42.92 -10.88 -0.98
CA THR A 97 42.72 -10.50 0.43
C THR A 97 43.51 -11.37 1.40
N ASP A 98 44.40 -10.76 2.20
CA ASP A 98 45.13 -11.46 3.29
C ASP A 98 44.26 -11.74 4.54
N GLN A 99 42.93 -11.56 4.46
CA GLN A 99 42.01 -11.55 5.62
C GLN A 99 40.91 -12.64 5.58
N GLN A 100 40.60 -13.20 4.41
CA GLN A 100 39.58 -14.25 4.27
C GLN A 100 40.22 -15.64 4.33
N LEU A 101 39.42 -16.63 4.71
CA LEU A 101 39.82 -18.04 4.77
C LEU A 101 39.45 -18.75 3.46
N SER A 102 40.07 -19.89 3.20
CA SER A 102 39.55 -20.82 2.19
C SER A 102 38.32 -21.55 2.73
N ALA A 103 37.47 -22.12 1.87
CA ALA A 103 36.33 -22.93 2.29
C ALA A 103 36.71 -24.02 3.32
N LYS A 104 37.85 -24.68 3.06
CA LYS A 104 38.50 -25.66 3.94
C LYS A 104 38.92 -25.11 5.31
N ALA A 105 39.32 -23.84 5.41
CA ALA A 105 39.66 -23.21 6.70
C ALA A 105 38.47 -22.49 7.36
N TRP A 106 37.41 -22.20 6.59
CA TRP A 106 36.21 -21.48 7.02
C TRP A 106 35.16 -22.35 7.71
N TYR A 107 34.98 -23.60 7.23
CA TYR A 107 33.87 -24.46 7.65
C TYR A 107 33.82 -24.75 9.17
N ASP A 108 34.97 -24.74 9.87
CA ASP A 108 35.02 -24.85 11.35
C ASP A 108 35.56 -23.60 12.07
N SER A 109 35.55 -22.44 11.41
CA SER A 109 36.13 -21.21 11.96
C SER A 109 35.18 -20.42 12.86
N SER A 110 34.66 -21.04 13.94
CA SER A 110 33.66 -20.45 14.86
C SER A 110 33.93 -18.98 15.26
N PHE A 111 35.18 -18.65 15.63
CA PHE A 111 35.57 -17.27 15.96
C PHE A 111 35.42 -16.32 14.76
N THR A 112 35.89 -16.73 13.59
CA THR A 112 35.87 -15.92 12.36
C THR A 112 34.43 -15.76 11.85
N GLN A 113 33.60 -16.82 11.89
CA GLN A 113 32.18 -16.74 11.56
C GLN A 113 31.41 -15.79 12.49
N LYS A 114 31.67 -15.81 13.82
CA LYS A 114 31.10 -14.85 14.79
C LYS A 114 31.53 -13.39 14.54
N MET A 115 32.62 -13.15 13.82
CA MET A 115 33.20 -11.82 13.59
C MET A 115 32.87 -11.23 12.21
N PHE A 116 32.74 -12.08 11.18
CA PHE A 116 32.61 -11.69 9.77
C PHE A 116 31.33 -12.19 9.09
N ALA A 117 30.37 -12.72 9.85
CA ALA A 117 29.06 -13.19 9.35
C ALA A 117 27.98 -13.11 10.45
N LEU A 118 26.71 -13.41 10.11
CA LEU A 118 25.68 -13.59 11.13
C LEU A 118 25.85 -14.93 11.87
N GLY A 119 26.82 -14.95 12.77
CA GLY A 119 26.89 -15.95 13.83
C GLY A 119 27.53 -17.29 13.47
N ASP A 120 27.57 -18.12 14.51
CA ASP A 120 28.34 -19.34 14.61
C ASP A 120 27.59 -20.56 14.04
N PHE A 121 28.05 -21.02 12.88
CA PHE A 121 27.58 -22.22 12.18
C PHE A 121 28.75 -23.16 11.83
N SER A 122 29.84 -23.09 12.61
CA SER A 122 31.01 -23.95 12.42
C SER A 122 30.65 -25.44 12.62
N TRP A 123 31.41 -26.35 12.04
CA TRP A 123 31.22 -27.79 12.24
C TRP A 123 31.20 -28.21 13.71
N SER A 124 32.22 -27.82 14.48
CA SER A 124 32.30 -28.01 15.94
C SER A 124 31.13 -27.36 16.68
N ARG A 125 30.58 -26.25 16.16
CA ARG A 125 29.34 -25.67 16.71
C ARG A 125 28.11 -26.53 16.41
N ALA A 126 27.94 -26.99 15.17
CA ALA A 126 26.84 -27.86 14.78
C ALA A 126 26.84 -29.20 15.56
N LEU A 127 28.02 -29.76 15.83
CA LEU A 127 28.21 -30.93 16.71
C LEU A 127 27.81 -30.62 18.17
N ASN A 128 28.25 -29.47 18.71
CA ASN A 128 27.87 -29.02 20.06
C ASN A 128 26.35 -28.81 20.19
N ASP A 129 25.71 -28.20 19.19
CA ASP A 129 24.27 -27.99 19.16
C ASP A 129 23.51 -29.32 19.15
N TYR A 130 23.98 -30.30 18.37
CA TYR A 130 23.36 -31.63 18.30
C TYR A 130 23.40 -32.35 19.65
N VAL A 131 24.55 -32.34 20.33
CA VAL A 131 24.74 -32.94 21.66
C VAL A 131 23.90 -32.23 22.72
N ASN A 132 23.75 -30.91 22.62
CA ASN A 132 22.87 -30.12 23.50
C ASN A 132 21.38 -30.16 23.10
N ASN A 133 21.01 -31.02 22.13
CA ASN A 133 19.63 -31.20 21.64
C ASN A 133 19.00 -29.95 20.98
N ASP A 134 19.81 -28.96 20.57
CA ASP A 134 19.40 -27.89 19.64
C ASP A 134 19.36 -28.43 18.21
N GLN A 135 18.39 -29.32 17.96
CA GLN A 135 18.23 -30.04 16.70
C GLN A 135 17.95 -29.11 15.51
N LYS A 136 17.44 -27.87 15.72
CA LYS A 136 17.32 -26.92 14.61
C LYS A 136 18.69 -26.40 14.20
N MET A 137 19.44 -25.79 15.12
CA MET A 137 20.69 -25.11 14.76
C MET A 137 21.77 -26.10 14.35
N ALA A 138 21.78 -27.30 14.93
CA ALA A 138 22.66 -28.40 14.51
C ALA A 138 22.53 -28.75 13.02
N PHE A 139 21.30 -28.88 12.51
CA PHE A 139 21.08 -29.24 11.11
C PHE A 139 21.23 -28.04 10.15
N ILE A 140 21.05 -26.81 10.63
CA ILE A 140 21.44 -25.60 9.87
C ILE A 140 22.97 -25.56 9.71
N GLY A 141 23.74 -25.67 10.81
CA GLY A 141 25.21 -25.68 10.74
C GLY A 141 25.80 -26.82 9.90
N LEU A 142 25.17 -28.00 9.92
CA LEU A 142 25.49 -29.06 8.97
C LEU A 142 25.20 -28.63 7.52
N GLY A 143 24.06 -27.98 7.26
CA GLY A 143 23.70 -27.42 5.94
C GLY A 143 24.76 -26.46 5.37
N HIS A 144 25.27 -25.54 6.22
CA HIS A 144 26.39 -24.65 5.87
C HIS A 144 27.65 -25.43 5.41
N THR A 145 27.94 -26.57 6.04
CA THR A 145 29.08 -27.42 5.64
C THR A 145 28.80 -28.17 4.33
N LEU A 146 27.57 -28.62 4.08
CA LEU A 146 27.19 -29.29 2.83
C LEU A 146 27.24 -28.35 1.62
N HIS A 147 26.96 -27.06 1.83
CA HIS A 147 27.15 -26.02 0.82
C HIS A 147 28.63 -25.93 0.40
N LEU A 148 29.53 -25.68 1.35
CA LEU A 148 30.97 -25.51 1.08
C LEU A 148 31.61 -26.74 0.40
N LEU A 149 31.11 -27.95 0.66
CA LEU A 149 31.54 -29.16 -0.04
C LEU A 149 31.02 -29.25 -1.49
N ALA A 150 29.85 -28.69 -1.80
CA ALA A 150 29.35 -28.63 -3.17
C ALA A 150 30.21 -27.69 -4.03
N ASP A 151 30.61 -26.54 -3.51
CA ASP A 151 31.49 -25.54 -4.16
C ASP A 151 32.79 -26.14 -4.67
N MET A 152 33.33 -27.14 -3.96
CA MET A 152 34.53 -27.85 -4.37
C MET A 152 34.33 -28.71 -5.63
N THR A 153 33.10 -28.76 -6.17
CA THR A 153 32.77 -29.32 -7.49
C THR A 153 32.47 -28.26 -8.55
N VAL A 154 32.70 -26.97 -8.25
CA VAL A 154 32.68 -25.87 -9.21
C VAL A 154 34.11 -25.58 -9.71
N PRO A 155 34.35 -25.53 -11.03
CA PRO A 155 35.67 -25.20 -11.56
C PRO A 155 36.22 -23.84 -11.11
N ALA A 156 35.38 -22.79 -11.04
CA ALA A 156 35.79 -21.45 -10.61
C ALA A 156 36.32 -21.40 -9.17
N HIS A 157 35.59 -21.99 -8.21
CA HIS A 157 35.93 -22.00 -6.77
C HIS A 157 37.25 -22.67 -6.48
N THR A 158 37.55 -23.70 -7.26
CA THR A 158 38.75 -24.54 -7.12
C THR A 158 39.92 -24.02 -7.94
N ARG A 159 39.70 -23.00 -8.79
CA ARG A 159 40.70 -22.38 -9.67
C ARG A 159 40.84 -20.87 -9.42
N ASP A 160 40.31 -20.39 -8.28
CA ASP A 160 40.50 -19.02 -7.78
C ASP A 160 40.26 -18.00 -8.91
N ASP A 161 39.12 -18.23 -9.60
CA ASP A 161 38.67 -17.59 -10.82
C ASP A 161 37.34 -16.89 -10.52
N ILE A 162 37.43 -15.59 -10.26
CA ILE A 162 36.40 -14.85 -9.52
C ILE A 162 35.52 -14.13 -10.53
N HIS A 163 34.29 -14.63 -10.71
CA HIS A 163 33.37 -14.17 -11.74
C HIS A 163 32.24 -13.34 -11.12
N VAL A 164 32.19 -12.08 -11.56
CA VAL A 164 31.46 -10.99 -10.90
C VAL A 164 30.44 -10.33 -11.86
N ILE A 165 30.43 -10.67 -13.15
CA ILE A 165 29.26 -10.63 -14.06
C ILE A 165 29.68 -11.48 -15.27
N PRO A 166 28.87 -12.44 -15.74
CA PRO A 166 27.49 -12.79 -15.34
C PRO A 166 27.39 -13.91 -14.28
N GLY A 167 28.48 -14.20 -13.53
CA GLY A 167 28.68 -15.42 -12.73
C GLY A 167 29.33 -16.54 -13.57
N ASP A 168 29.83 -17.63 -12.93
CA ASP A 168 30.43 -18.76 -13.65
C ASP A 168 29.38 -19.50 -14.50
N SER A 169 29.75 -19.84 -15.74
CA SER A 169 28.76 -20.34 -16.70
C SER A 169 28.33 -21.78 -16.48
N TYR A 170 29.11 -22.60 -15.75
CA TYR A 170 28.71 -23.95 -15.34
C TYR A 170 27.59 -23.90 -14.28
N GLU A 171 27.66 -22.96 -13.34
CA GLU A 171 26.64 -22.77 -12.31
C GLU A 171 25.33 -22.22 -12.87
N GLN A 172 25.41 -21.20 -13.74
CA GLN A 172 24.25 -20.68 -14.48
C GLN A 172 23.61 -21.76 -15.38
N TYR A 173 24.41 -22.71 -15.89
CA TYR A 173 23.90 -23.88 -16.61
C TYR A 173 23.16 -24.86 -15.67
N LEU A 174 23.69 -25.16 -14.49
CA LEU A 174 23.04 -26.07 -13.52
C LEU A 174 21.71 -25.51 -13.01
N LYS A 175 21.68 -24.21 -12.66
CA LYS A 175 20.46 -23.43 -12.35
C LYS A 175 19.36 -23.66 -13.38
N SER A 176 19.73 -23.59 -14.66
CA SER A 176 18.79 -23.73 -15.79
C SER A 176 18.37 -25.18 -16.10
N ASN A 177 19.15 -26.19 -15.67
CA ASN A 177 19.00 -27.58 -16.10
C ASN A 177 18.68 -28.58 -14.97
N TRP A 178 18.36 -28.11 -13.75
CA TRP A 178 18.24 -28.91 -12.53
C TRP A 178 17.27 -30.11 -12.57
N LYS A 179 16.34 -30.16 -13.53
CA LYS A 179 15.32 -31.23 -13.63
C LYS A 179 15.90 -32.63 -13.89
N ASN A 180 17.13 -32.74 -14.39
CA ASN A 180 17.75 -34.01 -14.83
C ASN A 180 19.12 -34.27 -14.17
N ILE A 181 19.24 -34.07 -12.85
CA ILE A 181 20.49 -34.36 -12.14
C ILE A 181 20.84 -35.87 -12.14
N PRO A 182 22.14 -36.23 -12.28
CA PRO A 182 22.59 -37.61 -12.17
C PRO A 182 22.48 -38.12 -10.73
N LYS A 183 22.29 -39.42 -10.54
CA LYS A 183 22.33 -40.03 -9.20
C LYS A 183 23.76 -40.05 -8.66
N GLY A 184 23.95 -39.51 -7.46
CA GLY A 184 25.21 -39.65 -6.71
C GLY A 184 25.46 -41.07 -6.23
N GLU A 185 26.73 -41.36 -5.97
CA GLU A 185 27.18 -42.61 -5.34
C GLU A 185 27.66 -42.29 -3.92
N TYR A 186 27.35 -43.15 -2.95
CA TYR A 186 27.75 -42.93 -1.55
C TYR A 186 29.29 -42.90 -1.46
N VAL A 187 29.85 -41.82 -0.92
CA VAL A 187 31.28 -41.73 -0.58
C VAL A 187 31.43 -41.74 0.93
N GLU A 188 32.29 -42.61 1.43
CA GLU A 188 32.68 -42.63 2.84
C GLU A 188 33.85 -41.66 3.01
N ILE A 189 33.71 -40.69 3.93
CA ILE A 189 34.78 -39.74 4.28
C ILE A 189 35.15 -39.92 5.75
N THR A 190 36.44 -39.82 6.07
CA THR A 190 36.98 -39.96 7.43
C THR A 190 37.07 -38.64 8.18
N ASP A 191 37.12 -37.54 7.44
CA ASP A 191 37.37 -36.18 7.89
C ASP A 191 36.98 -35.22 6.75
N LEU A 192 36.62 -33.98 7.09
CA LEU A 192 36.23 -32.97 6.10
C LEU A 192 37.43 -32.38 5.36
N ASP A 193 38.59 -32.25 6.02
CA ASP A 193 39.81 -31.70 5.43
C ASP A 193 40.23 -32.46 4.16
N SER A 194 40.21 -33.79 4.21
CA SER A 194 40.48 -34.65 3.05
C SER A 194 39.34 -34.60 2.02
N ALA A 195 38.09 -34.41 2.43
CA ALA A 195 36.96 -34.24 1.51
C ALA A 195 37.09 -32.94 0.69
N PHE A 196 37.48 -31.82 1.32
CA PHE A 196 37.80 -30.57 0.64
C PHE A 196 38.97 -30.76 -0.35
N ASP A 197 40.06 -31.40 0.07
CA ASP A 197 41.23 -31.66 -0.81
C ASP A 197 40.89 -32.57 -1.99
N GLU A 198 40.15 -33.66 -1.76
CA GLU A 198 39.77 -34.60 -2.82
C GLU A 198 38.80 -33.98 -3.83
N LEU A 199 37.81 -33.20 -3.37
CA LEU A 199 36.85 -32.55 -4.26
C LEU A 199 37.54 -31.42 -5.04
N ALA A 200 38.19 -30.47 -4.35
CA ALA A 200 38.84 -29.35 -5.01
C ALA A 200 39.95 -29.82 -5.93
N GLY A 201 40.79 -30.75 -5.46
CA GLY A 201 41.86 -31.37 -6.23
C GLY A 201 41.34 -32.15 -7.44
N PHE A 202 40.24 -32.88 -7.31
CA PHE A 202 39.60 -33.55 -8.45
C PHE A 202 39.10 -32.53 -9.48
N THR A 203 38.41 -31.48 -9.04
CA THR A 203 37.77 -30.49 -9.92
C THR A 203 38.82 -29.66 -10.65
N ASN A 204 39.76 -29.03 -9.93
CA ASN A 204 40.85 -28.24 -10.49
C ASN A 204 41.66 -29.04 -11.53
N ASN A 205 42.09 -30.27 -11.21
CA ASN A 205 42.91 -31.05 -12.12
C ASN A 205 42.15 -31.60 -13.35
N ASN A 206 40.81 -31.59 -13.33
CA ASN A 206 40.02 -32.20 -14.39
C ASN A 206 39.29 -31.25 -15.31
N PHE A 207 38.82 -30.12 -14.80
CA PHE A 207 37.91 -29.21 -15.49
C PHE A 207 38.54 -27.81 -15.59
N TYR A 208 38.17 -27.06 -16.63
CA TYR A 208 38.50 -25.63 -16.74
C TYR A 208 37.32 -24.81 -16.18
N SER A 209 37.58 -23.56 -15.77
CA SER A 209 36.59 -22.48 -15.64
C SER A 209 36.74 -21.51 -16.82
N ASP A 210 35.80 -20.57 -17.00
CA ASP A 210 35.71 -19.71 -18.20
C ASP A 210 37.02 -18.94 -18.53
N ASP A 211 37.65 -18.26 -17.57
CA ASP A 211 38.90 -17.50 -17.80
C ASP A 211 40.20 -18.28 -17.49
N THR A 212 40.11 -19.57 -17.12
CA THR A 212 41.30 -20.42 -16.89
C THR A 212 41.61 -21.41 -18.01
N ILE A 213 40.95 -21.28 -19.17
CA ILE A 213 41.26 -22.05 -20.39
C ILE A 213 42.71 -21.76 -20.84
N VAL A 214 43.59 -22.78 -20.78
CA VAL A 214 45.04 -22.66 -21.15
C VAL A 214 45.79 -21.57 -20.36
N ASN A 215 45.36 -21.31 -19.11
CA ASN A 215 46.00 -20.33 -18.23
C ASN A 215 47.27 -20.93 -17.56
N GLU A 216 48.41 -20.22 -17.63
CA GLU A 216 49.70 -20.67 -17.09
C GLU A 216 49.70 -20.93 -15.56
N LYS A 217 48.76 -20.32 -14.83
CA LYS A 217 48.51 -20.53 -13.39
C LYS A 217 48.19 -22.01 -13.06
N TYR A 218 47.60 -22.76 -14.00
CA TYR A 218 47.17 -24.14 -13.76
C TYR A 218 47.71 -25.11 -14.82
N ILE A 219 48.63 -25.98 -14.38
CA ILE A 219 49.24 -27.02 -15.22
C ILE A 219 48.21 -28.04 -15.73
N PHE A 220 47.05 -28.15 -15.07
CA PHE A 220 45.96 -29.07 -15.42
C PHE A 220 44.60 -28.34 -15.50
N PRO A 221 43.59 -28.93 -16.17
CA PRO A 221 43.69 -30.11 -17.04
C PRO A 221 44.56 -29.86 -18.27
N LYS A 222 44.93 -30.95 -18.96
CA LYS A 222 45.63 -30.92 -20.26
C LYS A 222 44.79 -31.65 -21.30
N PHE A 223 44.93 -31.25 -22.56
CA PHE A 223 44.33 -31.89 -23.73
C PHE A 223 45.37 -32.17 -24.82
N ASP A 224 45.15 -33.22 -25.62
CA ASP A 224 45.75 -33.32 -26.95
C ASP A 224 44.71 -32.86 -27.98
N VAL A 225 45.09 -31.92 -28.85
CA VAL A 225 44.23 -31.40 -29.92
C VAL A 225 43.83 -32.49 -30.93
N LYS A 226 44.53 -33.65 -30.92
CA LYS A 226 44.21 -34.85 -31.70
C LYS A 226 43.07 -35.68 -31.13
N GLU A 227 42.82 -35.67 -29.81
CA GLU A 227 41.70 -36.38 -29.19
C GLU A 227 40.41 -35.55 -29.31
N LYS A 228 39.95 -35.34 -30.55
CA LYS A 228 38.71 -34.60 -30.84
C LYS A 228 37.60 -35.48 -31.43
N VAL A 229 36.36 -35.13 -31.15
CA VAL A 229 35.17 -35.69 -31.80
C VAL A 229 34.36 -34.52 -32.37
N GLY A 230 34.31 -34.43 -33.71
CA GLY A 230 33.86 -33.22 -34.39
C GLY A 230 34.74 -32.03 -33.98
N ASP A 231 34.13 -31.03 -33.37
CA ASP A 231 34.78 -29.80 -32.88
C ASP A 231 35.04 -29.81 -31.36
N TYR A 232 34.72 -30.90 -30.67
CA TYR A 232 34.94 -31.02 -29.23
C TYR A 232 36.27 -31.68 -28.93
N LEU A 233 37.08 -31.05 -28.08
CA LEU A 233 38.18 -31.73 -27.40
C LEU A 233 37.60 -32.69 -26.36
N ILE A 234 38.01 -33.95 -26.41
CA ILE A 234 37.53 -35.00 -25.51
C ILE A 234 38.62 -35.33 -24.50
N LYS A 235 38.23 -35.51 -23.24
CA LYS A 235 39.09 -36.07 -22.20
C LYS A 235 38.49 -37.38 -21.70
N ASN A 236 39.36 -38.31 -21.32
CA ASN A 236 38.98 -39.58 -20.69
C ASN A 236 39.29 -39.52 -19.19
N LEU A 237 38.30 -39.86 -18.37
CA LEU A 237 38.40 -39.90 -16.91
C LEU A 237 37.78 -41.19 -16.39
N GLY A 238 38.59 -42.10 -15.87
CA GLY A 238 38.13 -43.40 -15.36
C GLY A 238 37.45 -44.30 -16.42
N GLY A 239 37.71 -44.08 -17.72
CA GLY A 239 37.03 -44.77 -18.81
C GLY A 239 35.80 -44.04 -19.36
N LYS A 240 35.28 -43.03 -18.64
CA LYS A 240 34.23 -42.13 -19.15
C LYS A 240 34.88 -41.05 -20.01
N LYS A 241 34.53 -41.03 -21.31
CA LYS A 241 34.90 -39.93 -22.22
C LYS A 241 33.90 -38.79 -22.10
N TYR A 242 34.38 -37.56 -22.02
CA TYR A 242 33.56 -36.36 -21.90
C TYR A 242 34.17 -35.18 -22.69
N LYS A 243 33.33 -34.25 -23.11
CA LYS A 243 33.70 -33.02 -23.82
C LYS A 243 34.36 -32.07 -22.82
N LEU A 244 35.64 -31.74 -23.04
CA LEU A 244 36.41 -30.85 -22.18
C LEU A 244 36.24 -29.38 -22.58
N LEU A 245 36.28 -29.10 -23.90
CA LEU A 245 36.16 -27.77 -24.51
C LEU A 245 35.56 -27.88 -25.93
N TYR A 246 34.87 -26.84 -26.40
CA TYR A 246 34.45 -26.68 -27.79
C TYR A 246 35.46 -25.80 -28.56
N LYS A 247 35.85 -26.21 -29.77
CA LYS A 247 36.85 -25.54 -30.63
C LYS A 247 36.18 -24.91 -31.84
N LYS A 248 36.07 -23.58 -31.88
CA LYS A 248 35.52 -22.82 -33.01
C LYS A 248 36.64 -22.28 -33.92
N GLN A 249 36.52 -22.45 -35.23
CA GLN A 249 37.39 -21.78 -36.21
C GLN A 249 36.87 -20.36 -36.49
N THR A 250 37.76 -19.38 -36.64
CA THR A 250 37.37 -17.96 -36.74
C THR A 250 37.87 -17.22 -38.00
N ALA A 251 38.62 -17.87 -38.88
CA ALA A 251 39.02 -17.31 -40.18
C ALA A 251 39.34 -18.41 -41.20
N PHE A 252 39.30 -18.06 -42.50
CA PHE A 252 39.84 -18.86 -43.60
C PHE A 252 40.29 -17.92 -44.75
N GLU A 253 41.61 -17.78 -44.92
CA GLU A 253 42.36 -17.72 -46.20
C GLU A 253 43.76 -17.10 -45.98
N GLY A 254 44.79 -17.71 -46.58
CA GLY A 254 46.13 -17.12 -46.76
C GLY A 254 47.11 -17.15 -45.57
N ILE A 255 46.64 -17.13 -44.31
CA ILE A 255 47.46 -17.17 -43.09
C ILE A 255 46.88 -18.21 -42.11
N GLU A 256 47.71 -18.77 -41.22
CA GLU A 256 47.44 -19.95 -40.39
C GLU A 256 46.07 -19.97 -39.67
N ASP A 257 45.46 -21.17 -39.57
CA ASP A 257 44.15 -21.38 -38.95
C ASP A 257 44.11 -20.95 -37.47
N ILE A 258 43.53 -19.79 -37.20
CA ILE A 258 43.22 -19.35 -35.83
C ILE A 258 41.95 -20.04 -35.34
N TYR A 259 42.05 -20.65 -34.15
CA TYR A 259 40.95 -21.32 -33.46
C TYR A 259 40.78 -20.72 -32.05
N VAL A 260 39.53 -20.62 -31.60
CA VAL A 260 39.17 -20.18 -30.25
C VAL A 260 38.49 -21.33 -29.51
N PHE A 261 38.93 -21.60 -28.29
CA PHE A 261 38.30 -22.57 -27.40
C PHE A 261 37.29 -21.86 -26.47
N LYS A 262 36.12 -22.47 -26.27
CA LYS A 262 35.06 -21.96 -25.39
C LYS A 262 34.28 -23.08 -24.72
N PHE A 263 33.52 -22.73 -23.69
CA PHE A 263 32.45 -23.56 -23.15
C PHE A 263 31.17 -23.43 -23.98
N ASN A 264 30.39 -24.52 -24.01
CA ASN A 264 28.99 -24.52 -24.42
C ASN A 264 28.24 -25.58 -23.61
N ASP A 265 26.93 -25.68 -23.78
CA ASP A 265 26.09 -26.46 -22.88
C ASP A 265 26.29 -27.97 -23.01
N LEU A 266 26.87 -28.45 -24.11
CA LEU A 266 27.30 -29.85 -24.26
C LEU A 266 28.62 -30.16 -23.53
N VAL A 267 29.43 -29.15 -23.20
CA VAL A 267 30.57 -29.27 -22.27
C VAL A 267 30.04 -29.21 -20.84
N ARG A 268 29.19 -28.23 -20.50
CA ARG A 268 28.63 -28.05 -19.14
C ARG A 268 27.73 -29.21 -18.72
N TYR A 269 26.95 -29.79 -19.63
CA TYR A 269 26.24 -31.04 -19.41
C TYR A 269 27.20 -32.16 -19.01
N ASP A 270 28.24 -32.40 -19.80
CA ASP A 270 29.24 -33.45 -19.55
C ASP A 270 29.98 -33.26 -18.22
N TYR A 271 30.24 -32.01 -17.82
CA TYR A 271 30.77 -31.64 -16.50
C TYR A 271 29.77 -32.02 -15.40
N SER A 272 28.48 -31.68 -15.55
CA SER A 272 27.43 -31.98 -14.56
C SER A 272 27.31 -33.48 -14.27
N GLN A 273 27.48 -34.33 -15.30
CA GLN A 273 27.42 -35.80 -15.19
C GLN A 273 28.61 -36.43 -14.45
N LEU A 274 29.62 -35.63 -14.08
CA LEU A 274 30.84 -36.06 -13.38
C LEU A 274 31.01 -35.36 -12.02
N LEU A 275 30.55 -34.11 -11.89
CA LEU A 275 30.72 -33.28 -10.70
C LEU A 275 29.54 -33.39 -9.72
N LEU A 276 28.29 -33.30 -10.17
CA LEU A 276 27.12 -33.47 -9.29
C LEU A 276 27.07 -34.82 -8.54
N PRO A 277 27.45 -35.97 -9.15
CA PRO A 277 27.50 -37.25 -8.41
C PRO A 277 28.48 -37.22 -7.23
N LYS A 278 29.53 -36.40 -7.31
CA LYS A 278 30.50 -36.18 -6.23
C LYS A 278 29.96 -35.21 -5.17
N ALA A 279 29.36 -34.07 -5.56
CA ALA A 279 28.76 -33.15 -4.60
C ALA A 279 27.71 -33.87 -3.72
N ILE A 280 26.82 -34.64 -4.35
CA ILE A 280 25.83 -35.49 -3.66
C ILE A 280 26.54 -36.57 -2.83
N GLY A 281 27.52 -37.27 -3.40
CA GLY A 281 28.18 -38.41 -2.77
C GLY A 281 28.98 -38.06 -1.51
N TYR A 282 29.75 -36.97 -1.54
CA TYR A 282 30.53 -36.48 -0.40
C TYR A 282 29.63 -35.77 0.62
N SER A 283 28.54 -35.11 0.21
CA SER A 283 27.53 -34.59 1.14
C SER A 283 26.87 -35.71 1.97
N VAL A 284 26.63 -36.88 1.36
CA VAL A 284 26.17 -38.07 2.10
C VAL A 284 27.22 -38.58 3.09
N GLY A 285 28.50 -38.54 2.71
CA GLY A 285 29.62 -38.83 3.59
C GLY A 285 29.70 -37.87 4.78
N ALA A 286 29.58 -36.56 4.55
CA ALA A 286 29.55 -35.55 5.59
C ALA A 286 28.37 -35.71 6.54
N ILE A 287 27.17 -36.00 6.04
CA ILE A 287 26.01 -36.34 6.88
C ILE A 287 26.32 -37.56 7.78
N LYS A 288 26.98 -38.60 7.25
CA LYS A 288 27.38 -39.77 8.05
C LYS A 288 28.43 -39.40 9.11
N LEU A 289 29.47 -38.67 8.72
CA LEU A 289 30.55 -38.23 9.58
C LEU A 289 30.04 -37.37 10.74
N PHE A 290 29.14 -36.42 10.46
CA PHE A 290 28.48 -35.58 11.47
C PHE A 290 27.85 -36.43 12.59
N PHE A 291 27.08 -37.45 12.21
CA PHE A 291 26.44 -38.35 13.15
C PHE A 291 27.44 -39.24 13.90
N ASP A 292 28.52 -39.66 13.25
CA ASP A 292 29.57 -40.48 13.88
C ASP A 292 30.44 -39.66 14.84
N GLU A 293 30.65 -38.37 14.59
CA GLU A 293 31.41 -37.46 15.46
C GLU A 293 30.54 -36.93 16.62
N ALA A 294 29.27 -36.58 16.36
CA ALA A 294 28.36 -36.09 17.39
C ALA A 294 28.11 -37.14 18.49
N GLU A 295 28.13 -38.43 18.17
CA GLU A 295 28.07 -39.53 19.15
C GLU A 295 29.32 -39.65 20.05
N LYS A 296 30.40 -38.95 19.71
CA LYS A 296 31.69 -38.95 20.44
C LYS A 296 32.08 -37.58 20.99
N TYR A 297 31.35 -36.52 20.66
CA TYR A 297 31.71 -35.13 20.94
C TYR A 297 31.48 -34.76 22.42
N GLN A 298 32.48 -34.11 23.03
CA GLN A 298 32.48 -33.73 24.46
C GLN A 298 32.87 -32.25 24.69
N GLY A 299 32.62 -31.38 23.70
CA GLY A 299 32.90 -29.95 23.81
C GLY A 299 31.78 -29.17 24.52
N GLU A 300 32.13 -28.43 25.57
CA GLU A 300 31.27 -27.40 26.19
C GLU A 300 31.52 -26.03 25.52
N ILE A 301 30.46 -25.27 25.26
CA ILE A 301 30.54 -23.87 24.80
C ILE A 301 29.54 -23.04 25.63
N THR A 302 30.01 -21.95 26.21
CA THR A 302 29.23 -21.05 27.09
C THR A 302 28.97 -19.66 26.48
N GLU A 303 29.32 -19.45 25.21
CA GLU A 303 29.22 -18.16 24.51
C GLU A 303 27.99 -18.05 23.58
N SER A 304 27.57 -16.81 23.33
CA SER A 304 26.50 -16.48 22.40
C SER A 304 26.83 -16.90 20.95
N ARG A 305 25.79 -17.33 20.22
CA ARG A 305 25.90 -17.70 18.80
C ARG A 305 26.18 -16.49 17.89
N ILE A 306 25.91 -15.27 18.37
CA ILE A 306 26.07 -14.00 17.64
C ILE A 306 26.91 -13.04 18.48
N ASN A 307 27.72 -12.21 17.81
CA ASN A 307 28.42 -11.04 18.37
C ASN A 307 27.88 -9.76 17.70
N SER A 308 27.95 -8.63 18.41
CA SER A 308 27.52 -7.31 17.91
C SER A 308 28.20 -6.90 16.60
N LEU A 309 29.44 -7.30 16.38
CA LEU A 309 30.20 -7.02 15.15
C LEU A 309 29.71 -7.84 13.94
N GLY A 310 29.46 -9.14 14.12
CA GLY A 310 28.84 -9.97 13.08
C GLY A 310 27.40 -9.53 12.72
N TYR A 311 26.69 -8.93 13.68
CA TYR A 311 25.38 -8.31 13.42
C TYR A 311 25.48 -7.03 12.57
N THR A 312 26.54 -6.23 12.70
CA THR A 312 26.77 -5.07 11.81
C THR A 312 27.16 -5.49 10.39
N ASP A 313 27.98 -6.53 10.23
CA ASP A 313 28.32 -7.07 8.89
C ASP A 313 27.11 -7.76 8.24
N TYR A 314 26.23 -8.40 9.02
CA TYR A 314 24.95 -8.93 8.51
C TYR A 314 24.02 -7.86 7.93
N LEU A 315 23.96 -6.67 8.54
CA LEU A 315 23.13 -5.57 8.04
C LEU A 315 23.68 -4.98 6.74
N LEU A 316 25.01 -4.89 6.60
CA LEU A 316 25.67 -4.63 5.32
C LEU A 316 25.34 -5.73 4.30
N GLY A 317 25.45 -6.99 4.72
CA GLY A 317 25.29 -8.16 3.87
C GLY A 317 23.87 -8.37 3.34
N LYS A 318 22.84 -8.10 4.13
CA LYS A 318 21.44 -8.11 3.67
C LYS A 318 21.09 -6.96 2.72
N GLY A 319 21.84 -5.86 2.76
CA GLY A 319 21.79 -4.84 1.70
C GLY A 319 22.26 -5.38 0.34
N ILE A 320 23.18 -6.35 0.34
CA ILE A 320 23.75 -6.96 -0.86
C ILE A 320 22.87 -8.12 -1.37
N SER A 321 22.45 -9.06 -0.51
CA SER A 321 21.62 -10.19 -0.97
C SER A 321 20.23 -9.79 -1.48
N PHE A 322 19.64 -8.72 -0.94
CA PHE A 322 18.39 -8.17 -1.48
C PHE A 322 18.53 -7.74 -2.94
N LEU A 323 19.70 -7.25 -3.36
CA LEU A 323 20.00 -6.89 -4.76
C LEU A 323 20.29 -8.12 -5.63
N GLY A 324 20.87 -9.17 -5.06
CA GLY A 324 21.11 -10.45 -5.72
C GLY A 324 19.82 -11.16 -6.14
N GLU A 325 18.92 -11.41 -5.19
CA GLU A 325 17.62 -12.04 -5.44
C GLU A 325 16.77 -11.26 -6.46
N LEU A 326 16.93 -9.93 -6.45
CA LEU A 326 16.28 -9.04 -7.40
C LEU A 326 16.70 -9.29 -8.84
N LYS A 327 17.99 -9.58 -9.10
CA LYS A 327 18.55 -9.71 -10.45
C LYS A 327 18.15 -11.01 -11.16
N ASP A 328 17.98 -12.09 -10.40
CA ASP A 328 17.53 -13.40 -10.90
C ASP A 328 16.10 -13.37 -11.50
N TYR A 329 15.24 -12.52 -10.96
CA TYR A 329 13.88 -12.29 -11.47
C TYR A 329 13.87 -11.67 -12.88
N PHE A 330 15.00 -11.10 -13.34
CA PHE A 330 15.13 -10.48 -14.67
C PHE A 330 15.94 -11.33 -15.66
N LYS A 331 16.99 -12.04 -15.21
CA LYS A 331 17.66 -13.07 -16.04
C LYS A 331 16.65 -14.09 -16.60
N THR A 332 15.62 -14.44 -15.82
CA THR A 332 14.53 -15.35 -16.24
C THR A 332 13.50 -14.74 -17.21
N LYS A 333 13.55 -13.42 -17.49
CA LYS A 333 12.72 -12.74 -18.50
C LYS A 333 13.45 -12.36 -19.79
N THR A 334 14.78 -12.44 -19.82
CA THR A 334 15.62 -12.15 -21.00
C THR A 334 16.52 -13.35 -21.32
N GLY A 335 15.91 -14.50 -21.60
CA GLY A 335 16.61 -15.78 -21.75
C GLY A 335 17.30 -15.99 -23.11
N ASP A 336 18.21 -16.97 -23.13
CA ASP A 336 18.81 -17.50 -24.36
C ASP A 336 18.26 -18.91 -24.65
N ASN A 337 17.82 -19.15 -25.88
CA ASN A 337 17.05 -20.34 -26.27
C ASN A 337 17.90 -21.29 -27.12
N THR A 338 18.59 -22.24 -26.48
CA THR A 338 19.19 -23.39 -27.19
C THR A 338 18.09 -24.40 -27.57
N VAL A 339 17.36 -24.11 -28.65
CA VAL A 339 16.23 -24.92 -29.13
C VAL A 339 16.70 -26.24 -29.73
N ILE A 340 16.17 -27.37 -29.23
CA ILE A 340 16.13 -28.62 -30.01
C ILE A 340 14.87 -28.57 -30.86
N THR A 341 15.01 -28.28 -32.15
CA THR A 341 13.87 -28.13 -33.06
C THR A 341 13.36 -29.47 -33.58
N GLU A 342 12.10 -29.78 -33.31
CA GLU A 342 11.21 -30.26 -34.38
C GLU A 342 10.23 -29.13 -34.73
N THR A 343 9.97 -28.93 -36.03
CA THR A 343 9.23 -27.79 -36.59
C THR A 343 7.75 -27.78 -36.17
N PRO A 344 7.17 -26.59 -35.92
CA PRO A 344 6.42 -25.91 -37.00
C PRO A 344 7.24 -24.87 -37.80
N PRO A 345 6.78 -24.42 -38.98
CA PRO A 345 7.60 -23.65 -39.92
C PRO A 345 7.62 -22.12 -39.67
N GLU A 346 8.80 -21.62 -39.34
CA GLU A 346 9.65 -20.63 -40.08
C GLU A 346 9.03 -19.38 -40.77
N ILE A 347 9.86 -18.32 -40.87
CA ILE A 347 9.87 -17.14 -41.79
C ILE A 347 9.44 -15.81 -41.12
N LYS A 348 10.21 -14.70 -41.10
CA LYS A 348 11.67 -14.41 -41.26
C LYS A 348 11.93 -12.90 -40.98
N THR A 349 13.21 -12.47 -40.99
CA THR A 349 13.74 -11.07 -40.88
C THR A 349 13.53 -10.36 -39.53
N THR A 350 14.49 -9.70 -38.84
CA THR A 350 15.71 -8.91 -39.17
C THR A 350 15.42 -7.49 -39.73
N THR A 351 16.18 -6.42 -39.45
CA THR A 351 17.62 -6.33 -39.05
C THR A 351 17.97 -4.97 -38.39
N GLU A 352 18.90 -4.99 -37.42
CA GLU A 352 20.02 -4.03 -37.14
C GLU A 352 19.85 -2.50 -36.88
N ASN A 353 20.46 -2.04 -35.76
CA ASN A 353 21.69 -1.22 -35.64
C ASN A 353 22.17 -0.40 -36.88
N THR A 354 22.89 0.74 -36.79
CA THR A 354 24.08 1.05 -35.95
C THR A 354 24.40 2.58 -36.01
N PRO A 355 25.13 3.22 -35.06
CA PRO A 355 25.24 4.70 -35.00
C PRO A 355 26.60 5.33 -35.40
N LYS A 356 26.63 6.68 -35.39
CA LYS A 356 27.77 7.64 -35.58
C LYS A 356 28.08 7.99 -37.07
N THR A 357 28.63 9.16 -37.45
CA THR A 357 29.30 10.26 -36.69
C THR A 357 29.19 11.64 -37.40
N GLU A 358 29.59 12.71 -36.69
CA GLU A 358 30.48 13.80 -37.15
C GLU A 358 30.02 15.26 -37.45
N THR A 359 30.74 16.19 -36.78
CA THR A 359 31.02 17.62 -37.09
C THR A 359 30.01 18.73 -36.75
N LYS A 360 30.55 19.96 -36.67
CA LYS A 360 30.00 21.18 -36.03
C LYS A 360 30.53 22.44 -36.72
N PRO A 361 29.65 23.42 -37.01
CA PRO A 361 29.94 24.85 -36.76
C PRO A 361 28.81 25.50 -35.92
N ALA A 362 29.07 26.11 -34.76
CA ALA A 362 29.73 27.41 -34.56
C ALA A 362 28.80 28.66 -34.63
N VAL A 363 27.83 28.71 -33.70
CA VAL A 363 27.52 29.85 -32.79
C VAL A 363 27.67 31.29 -33.33
N PRO A 364 26.59 32.09 -33.22
CA PRO A 364 26.68 33.33 -32.44
C PRO A 364 25.74 33.32 -31.22
N VAL A 365 26.19 33.93 -30.12
CA VAL A 365 25.42 34.13 -28.88
C VAL A 365 24.77 35.51 -28.89
N VAL A 366 23.53 35.61 -28.39
CA VAL A 366 22.90 36.87 -27.98
C VAL A 366 22.52 36.77 -26.49
N VAL A 367 22.83 37.79 -25.69
CA VAL A 367 22.54 37.85 -24.25
C VAL A 367 21.83 39.16 -23.91
N ALA A 368 20.61 39.08 -23.38
CA ALA A 368 19.99 40.00 -22.41
C ALA A 368 18.51 39.61 -22.17
N PRO A 369 17.88 40.00 -21.05
CA PRO A 369 18.44 40.07 -19.69
C PRO A 369 17.56 39.30 -18.67
N ILE A 370 18.12 38.90 -17.53
CA ILE A 370 17.33 38.29 -16.44
C ILE A 370 16.53 39.38 -15.72
N VAL A 371 15.20 39.33 -15.82
CA VAL A 371 14.28 40.10 -14.96
C VAL A 371 13.76 39.18 -13.87
N LYS A 372 13.88 39.60 -12.60
CA LYS A 372 13.27 38.88 -11.46
C LYS A 372 11.80 39.30 -11.32
N PRO A 373 10.83 38.37 -11.28
CA PRO A 373 9.54 38.63 -10.69
C PRO A 373 9.72 38.90 -9.18
N ILE A 374 9.18 40.02 -8.69
CA ILE A 374 8.98 40.23 -7.26
C ILE A 374 7.53 39.87 -6.98
N VAL A 375 7.30 38.75 -6.28
CA VAL A 375 5.97 38.38 -5.82
C VAL A 375 5.72 39.07 -4.48
N THR A 376 4.98 40.18 -4.51
CA THR A 376 4.40 40.80 -3.31
C THR A 376 3.09 40.08 -2.97
N LEU A 377 3.00 39.55 -1.76
CA LEU A 377 1.76 38.96 -1.23
C LEU A 377 0.65 40.05 -1.14
N PRO A 378 -0.53 39.84 -1.73
CA PRO A 378 -1.73 40.59 -1.37
C PRO A 378 -2.18 40.17 0.03
N VAL A 379 -2.63 41.13 0.85
CA VAL A 379 -3.31 40.83 2.12
C VAL A 379 -4.81 40.70 1.86
N GLU A 380 -5.40 39.59 2.29
CA GLU A 380 -6.82 39.33 2.15
C GLU A 380 -7.64 39.98 3.29
N PRO A 381 -8.66 40.80 2.99
CA PRO A 381 -9.61 41.28 3.98
C PRO A 381 -10.83 40.34 4.07
N LYS A 382 -11.10 39.81 5.28
CA LYS A 382 -12.29 39.01 5.57
C LYS A 382 -13.60 39.73 5.18
N ASN A 383 -14.59 38.99 4.69
CA ASN A 383 -16.01 39.22 4.96
C ASN A 383 -16.83 37.94 4.74
N GLU A 384 -17.95 37.83 5.45
CA GLU A 384 -18.83 36.66 5.53
C GLU A 384 -19.93 36.62 4.43
N PRO A 385 -20.56 35.47 4.17
CA PRO A 385 -21.41 35.26 2.99
C PRO A 385 -22.82 35.85 3.11
N GLN A 386 -23.43 36.16 1.96
CA GLN A 386 -24.87 36.35 1.81
C GLN A 386 -25.39 35.53 0.62
N SER A 387 -26.60 34.98 0.76
CA SER A 387 -27.23 34.10 -0.22
C SER A 387 -27.59 34.81 -1.53
N PRO A 388 -27.56 34.11 -2.70
CA PRO A 388 -27.72 34.74 -4.00
C PRO A 388 -29.18 35.06 -4.34
N ILE A 389 -29.43 36.31 -4.74
CA ILE A 389 -30.56 36.69 -5.60
C ILE A 389 -29.99 37.51 -6.76
N ILE A 390 -30.32 37.12 -7.99
CA ILE A 390 -29.77 37.70 -9.23
C ILE A 390 -30.44 39.05 -9.55
N PRO A 391 -29.67 40.14 -9.74
CA PRO A 391 -30.16 41.40 -10.34
C PRO A 391 -29.72 41.52 -11.82
N VAL A 392 -30.68 41.80 -12.70
CA VAL A 392 -30.47 42.09 -14.14
C VAL A 392 -30.08 43.56 -14.35
N LEU A 393 -29.31 43.88 -15.42
CA LEU A 393 -29.34 45.23 -16.00
C LEU A 393 -28.96 45.31 -17.52
N ASP A 394 -29.98 45.13 -18.36
CA ASP A 394 -30.38 45.99 -19.49
C ASP A 394 -29.44 46.47 -20.64
N ILE A 395 -29.84 46.05 -21.87
CA ILE A 395 -30.19 46.92 -23.05
C ILE A 395 -29.01 47.53 -23.89
N PRO A 396 -29.13 47.69 -25.25
CA PRO A 396 -30.35 47.70 -26.08
C PRO A 396 -30.43 46.70 -27.27
N ALA A 397 -31.64 46.56 -27.81
CA ALA A 397 -31.96 45.91 -29.09
C ALA A 397 -31.98 46.92 -30.27
N PRO A 398 -32.32 46.48 -31.51
CA PRO A 398 -33.69 46.74 -31.96
C PRO A 398 -34.35 45.63 -32.84
N GLU A 399 -35.70 45.55 -32.76
CA GLU A 399 -36.72 45.33 -33.83
C GLU A 399 -36.55 44.16 -34.85
N THR A 400 -37.55 43.32 -35.21
CA THR A 400 -39.03 43.26 -35.06
C THR A 400 -39.51 41.78 -35.13
N GLU A 401 -40.51 41.28 -34.37
CA GLU A 401 -41.98 41.25 -34.65
C GLU A 401 -42.38 40.43 -35.93
N ILE A 402 -43.38 39.52 -36.03
CA ILE A 402 -44.62 39.16 -35.26
C ILE A 402 -44.92 37.58 -35.30
N PRO A 403 -46.15 36.95 -35.17
CA PRO A 403 -46.54 36.08 -34.01
C PRO A 403 -46.94 34.58 -34.20
N LEU A 404 -47.17 33.94 -33.03
CA LEU A 404 -47.98 32.77 -32.59
C LEU A 404 -49.20 32.28 -33.43
N PRO A 405 -49.62 30.99 -33.27
CA PRO A 405 -50.80 30.66 -32.42
C PRO A 405 -50.69 29.37 -31.52
N GLU A 406 -51.82 28.93 -30.93
CA GLU A 406 -51.97 28.13 -29.67
C GLU A 406 -52.19 26.58 -29.79
N PRO A 407 -52.11 25.78 -28.69
CA PRO A 407 -52.16 24.30 -28.68
C PRO A 407 -53.43 23.63 -28.06
N VAL A 408 -53.86 22.44 -28.55
CA VAL A 408 -55.01 21.67 -27.99
C VAL A 408 -54.92 20.12 -28.13
N SER A 409 -54.79 19.40 -27.00
CA SER A 409 -55.47 18.14 -26.57
C SER A 409 -55.24 16.70 -27.16
N THR A 410 -55.25 15.72 -26.22
CA THR A 410 -55.84 14.33 -26.23
C THR A 410 -55.09 13.06 -26.70
N THR A 411 -55.45 11.93 -26.03
CA THR A 411 -55.00 10.52 -26.12
C THR A 411 -56.20 9.58 -26.46
N PRO A 412 -56.14 8.23 -26.25
CA PRO A 412 -55.41 7.13 -26.93
C PRO A 412 -56.37 6.22 -27.77
N PRO A 413 -56.01 4.99 -28.23
CA PRO A 413 -56.39 3.75 -27.49
C PRO A 413 -55.52 2.46 -27.75
N VAL A 414 -55.90 1.30 -27.18
CA VAL A 414 -55.26 -0.05 -27.31
C VAL A 414 -56.32 -1.17 -27.47
N VAL A 415 -56.03 -2.30 -28.17
CA VAL A 415 -56.92 -3.49 -28.31
C VAL A 415 -56.15 -4.85 -28.34
N TYR A 416 -56.79 -5.91 -27.82
CA TYR A 416 -56.41 -7.36 -27.68
C TYR A 416 -56.48 -8.21 -28.99
N PRO A 417 -56.19 -9.56 -29.07
CA PRO A 417 -56.13 -10.66 -28.06
C PRO A 417 -54.91 -11.64 -28.16
N GLY A 418 -54.78 -12.79 -27.43
CA GLY A 418 -55.48 -13.32 -26.23
C GLY A 418 -55.77 -14.85 -26.20
N ASN A 419 -55.63 -15.49 -25.00
CA ASN A 419 -56.17 -16.79 -24.52
C ASN A 419 -55.44 -18.16 -24.80
N GLY A 420 -55.24 -19.03 -23.78
CA GLY A 420 -54.97 -20.48 -23.96
C GLY A 420 -54.26 -21.33 -22.85
N GLY A 421 -55.03 -22.06 -22.01
CA GLY A 421 -54.65 -23.29 -21.24
C GLY A 421 -53.69 -23.20 -20.03
N HIS A 422 -53.42 -24.25 -19.23
CA HIS A 422 -54.26 -25.23 -18.46
C HIS A 422 -53.33 -26.14 -17.58
N ASP A 423 -53.79 -26.54 -16.38
CA ASP A 423 -53.39 -27.67 -15.49
C ASP A 423 -51.93 -27.98 -15.02
N GLY A 424 -51.78 -28.25 -13.70
CA GLY A 424 -51.14 -29.51 -13.26
C GLY A 424 -50.22 -29.57 -12.00
N GLY A 425 -50.78 -29.77 -10.78
CA GLY A 425 -50.07 -30.32 -9.58
C GLY A 425 -49.32 -29.30 -8.69
N SER A 426 -49.45 -29.20 -7.35
CA SER A 426 -49.46 -30.20 -6.23
C SER A 426 -48.04 -30.66 -5.83
N SER A 427 -47.57 -30.64 -4.56
CA SER A 427 -48.26 -30.63 -3.25
C SER A 427 -47.43 -30.03 -2.09
N ASP A 428 -48.11 -29.52 -1.03
CA ASP A 428 -47.79 -29.61 0.42
C ASP A 428 -46.45 -29.07 1.00
N ASN A 429 -46.35 -28.49 2.22
CA ASN A 429 -47.35 -28.19 3.28
C ASN A 429 -46.82 -27.14 4.31
N ILE A 430 -47.71 -26.33 4.93
CA ILE A 430 -47.71 -25.80 6.34
C ILE A 430 -46.42 -25.06 6.84
N SER A 431 -46.43 -23.84 7.43
CA SER A 431 -47.44 -22.85 7.88
C SER A 431 -46.75 -21.48 8.09
N GLY A 432 -47.42 -20.32 8.18
CA GLY A 432 -48.85 -19.99 8.04
C GLY A 432 -49.17 -18.58 8.59
N ASN A 433 -50.17 -17.92 7.97
CA ASN A 433 -51.00 -16.74 8.39
C ASN A 433 -50.45 -15.65 9.35
N THR A 434 -50.71 -14.35 9.15
CA THR A 434 -51.83 -13.70 8.41
C THR A 434 -51.47 -12.30 7.90
N CYS A 435 -52.18 -11.81 6.87
CA CYS A 435 -52.04 -10.48 6.28
C CYS A 435 -52.91 -9.40 6.98
N THR A 436 -52.62 -8.12 6.75
CA THR A 436 -53.52 -7.17 6.03
C THR A 436 -52.81 -5.84 5.67
N ASP A 437 -53.42 -5.07 4.75
CA ASP A 437 -52.75 -4.06 3.93
C ASP A 437 -52.71 -2.60 4.46
N ALA A 438 -51.57 -1.94 4.16
CA ALA A 438 -51.37 -0.59 3.62
C ALA A 438 -52.13 0.66 4.14
N LEU A 439 -51.40 1.78 4.33
CA LEU A 439 -51.39 2.88 3.34
C LEU A 439 -50.28 3.97 3.55
N LEU A 440 -49.60 4.32 2.45
CA LEU A 440 -49.09 5.64 2.01
C LEU A 440 -48.11 6.55 2.81
N CYS A 441 -47.38 7.31 1.98
CA CYS A 441 -46.69 8.60 2.16
C CYS A 441 -45.27 8.65 2.78
N VAL A 442 -44.39 9.33 2.03
CA VAL A 442 -43.00 9.70 2.35
C VAL A 442 -42.88 11.22 2.21
N SER A 443 -42.28 11.89 3.19
CA SER A 443 -41.78 13.26 3.02
C SER A 443 -40.73 13.62 4.08
N THR A 444 -39.61 14.13 3.59
CA THR A 444 -38.42 14.70 4.24
C THR A 444 -38.61 15.50 5.54
N PRO A 445 -37.68 15.40 6.51
CA PRO A 445 -37.33 16.50 7.41
C PRO A 445 -36.20 17.36 6.81
N THR A 446 -36.27 18.68 6.99
CA THR A 446 -35.13 19.60 6.84
C THR A 446 -34.72 20.13 8.21
N SER A 447 -33.41 20.28 8.44
CA SER A 447 -32.86 20.88 9.66
C SER A 447 -32.13 22.19 9.31
N THR A 448 -32.04 23.11 10.27
CA THR A 448 -31.34 24.40 10.10
C THR A 448 -30.49 24.73 11.33
N ILE A 449 -29.35 25.36 11.09
CA ILE A 449 -28.27 25.62 12.07
C ILE A 449 -28.33 27.08 12.57
N PRO A 450 -28.07 27.33 13.87
CA PRO A 450 -27.54 28.59 14.37
C PRO A 450 -26.05 28.46 14.77
N ASP A 451 -25.28 29.54 14.61
CA ASP A 451 -23.81 29.56 14.73
C ASP A 451 -23.32 30.62 15.78
N PRO A 452 -22.02 30.94 16.01
CA PRO A 452 -21.38 30.63 17.31
C PRO A 452 -20.79 31.85 18.08
N ILE A 453 -20.34 31.64 19.32
CA ILE A 453 -19.63 32.65 20.16
C ILE A 453 -18.42 32.04 20.91
N VAL A 454 -17.37 32.85 21.10
CA VAL A 454 -16.02 32.50 21.61
C VAL A 454 -15.84 32.92 23.10
N PRO A 455 -15.02 32.24 23.95
CA PRO A 455 -15.08 32.34 25.43
C PRO A 455 -14.03 33.25 26.11
N THR A 456 -14.17 33.55 27.41
CA THR A 456 -13.05 33.96 28.31
C THR A 456 -13.35 33.95 29.84
N THR A 457 -12.51 33.24 30.62
CA THR A 457 -12.02 33.49 32.02
C THR A 457 -12.93 33.77 33.25
N THR A 458 -12.72 32.95 34.29
CA THR A 458 -12.95 33.10 35.77
C THR A 458 -11.97 34.13 36.44
N PRO A 459 -11.91 34.42 37.79
CA PRO A 459 -12.25 33.58 38.99
C PRO A 459 -12.73 34.25 40.34
N THR A 460 -12.94 33.38 41.37
CA THR A 460 -12.62 33.51 42.84
C THR A 460 -13.55 34.12 43.95
N SER A 461 -14.02 33.21 44.84
CA SER A 461 -13.85 33.13 46.34
C SER A 461 -14.47 34.11 47.36
N THR A 462 -15.14 33.57 48.41
CA THR A 462 -14.64 33.32 49.82
C THR A 462 -15.77 32.72 50.70
N ILE A 463 -15.68 31.49 51.26
CA ILE A 463 -15.06 31.02 52.53
C ILE A 463 -15.69 31.57 53.85
N LEU A 464 -16.32 30.70 54.68
CA LEU A 464 -15.97 30.46 56.10
C LEU A 464 -16.81 29.34 56.81
N ASP A 465 -16.14 28.64 57.74
CA ASP A 465 -16.53 27.48 58.59
C ASP A 465 -16.85 27.89 60.05
N PRO A 466 -17.09 26.99 61.06
CA PRO A 466 -17.78 25.67 61.12
C PRO A 466 -18.71 25.53 62.38
N ILE A 467 -19.18 24.31 62.75
CA ILE A 467 -19.10 23.68 64.12
C ILE A 467 -19.91 22.36 64.23
N VAL A 468 -19.43 21.38 65.03
CA VAL A 468 -19.94 20.00 65.24
C VAL A 468 -19.75 19.59 66.73
N PRO A 469 -20.69 18.90 67.45
CA PRO A 469 -20.44 17.48 67.86
C PRO A 469 -21.63 16.54 68.29
N THR A 470 -21.40 15.21 68.23
CA THR A 470 -21.90 14.09 69.13
C THR A 470 -23.40 13.66 69.14
N SER A 471 -23.84 12.39 69.37
CA SER A 471 -23.15 11.06 69.55
C SER A 471 -24.09 9.79 69.63
N THR A 472 -23.53 8.59 69.35
CA THR A 472 -23.79 7.21 69.92
C THR A 472 -25.05 6.32 69.64
N CYS A 473 -24.81 5.12 69.03
CA CYS A 473 -25.18 3.70 69.43
C CYS A 473 -26.66 3.22 69.56
N THR A 474 -27.10 1.95 69.32
CA THR A 474 -26.47 0.62 68.97
C THR A 474 -27.50 -0.47 68.48
N ASP A 475 -27.01 -1.52 67.77
CA ASP A 475 -27.41 -2.97 67.71
C ASP A 475 -28.65 -3.60 66.94
N ALA A 476 -28.31 -4.45 65.93
CA ALA A 476 -28.67 -5.90 65.72
C ALA A 476 -29.98 -6.48 65.03
N THR A 477 -29.81 -6.97 63.78
CA THR A 477 -30.22 -8.29 63.15
C THR A 477 -31.68 -8.74 62.76
N SER A 478 -31.90 -8.90 61.42
CA SER A 478 -32.48 -10.04 60.62
C SER A 478 -34.00 -10.38 60.39
N CYS A 479 -34.48 -10.15 59.12
CA CYS A 479 -35.15 -11.08 58.15
C CYS A 479 -36.71 -11.38 58.00
N VAL A 480 -37.29 -11.01 56.82
CA VAL A 480 -38.35 -11.69 55.95
C VAL A 480 -39.90 -11.45 56.18
N SER A 481 -40.76 -11.69 55.15
CA SER A 481 -41.94 -10.90 54.67
C SER A 481 -43.34 -11.61 54.44
N THR A 482 -44.48 -10.89 54.21
CA THR A 482 -45.90 -11.39 53.88
C THR A 482 -46.85 -10.35 53.16
N THR A 483 -48.11 -10.69 52.69
CA THR A 483 -49.08 -9.80 51.92
C THR A 483 -50.64 -10.11 52.02
N THR A 484 -51.59 -9.22 51.53
CA THR A 484 -53.12 -9.30 51.65
C THR A 484 -54.01 -8.47 50.61
N PRO A 485 -55.37 -8.62 50.50
CA PRO A 485 -56.33 -7.80 49.66
C PRO A 485 -57.75 -7.33 50.26
N PRO A 486 -58.65 -6.53 49.57
CA PRO A 486 -59.73 -5.64 50.15
C PRO A 486 -61.19 -5.62 49.52
N ILE A 487 -62.00 -4.52 49.73
CA ILE A 487 -63.37 -4.05 49.20
C ILE A 487 -64.49 -3.95 50.33
N ASP A 488 -65.58 -3.12 50.42
CA ASP A 488 -66.57 -2.37 49.55
C ASP A 488 -67.28 -1.12 50.24
N PRO A 489 -68.00 -0.17 49.54
CA PRO A 489 -68.75 1.02 50.10
C PRO A 489 -70.29 1.12 49.76
N PRO A 490 -71.14 2.00 50.39
CA PRO A 490 -71.90 3.06 49.65
C PRO A 490 -72.28 4.42 50.42
N PRO A 491 -73.53 5.02 50.57
CA PRO A 491 -73.76 6.47 50.24
C PRO A 491 -74.66 7.41 51.15
N THR A 492 -74.57 8.75 50.96
CA THR A 492 -75.54 9.86 51.28
C THR A 492 -74.98 11.18 50.67
N SER A 493 -75.76 12.24 50.38
CA SER A 493 -75.16 13.55 49.96
C SER A 493 -74.60 14.33 51.16
N THR A 494 -73.41 13.93 51.59
CA THR A 494 -72.44 14.69 52.41
C THR A 494 -72.20 16.11 51.87
N PRO A 495 -71.54 17.02 52.63
CA PRO A 495 -70.96 18.22 52.03
C PRO A 495 -70.22 17.82 50.76
N THR A 496 -70.49 18.52 49.65
CA THR A 496 -70.00 18.13 48.32
C THR A 496 -68.48 18.13 48.36
N SER A 497 -67.92 16.94 48.52
CA SER A 497 -66.50 16.72 48.33
C SER A 497 -66.20 17.15 46.91
N THR A 498 -65.40 18.20 46.77
CA THR A 498 -64.37 18.21 45.73
C THR A 498 -63.87 16.78 45.62
N PRO A 499 -63.92 16.13 44.44
CA PRO A 499 -63.51 14.73 44.32
C PRO A 499 -62.16 14.62 45.04
N PRO A 500 -62.02 13.70 46.01
CA PRO A 500 -60.79 13.62 46.81
C PRO A 500 -59.66 13.59 45.80
N ASP A 501 -58.67 14.46 45.94
CA ASP A 501 -57.64 14.56 44.90
C ASP A 501 -57.06 13.15 44.73
N THR A 502 -56.99 12.69 43.49
CA THR A 502 -56.43 11.38 43.13
C THR A 502 -55.21 11.56 42.23
N THR A 503 -54.69 12.79 42.14
CA THR A 503 -53.59 13.17 41.26
C THR A 503 -52.32 13.15 42.10
N PRO A 504 -51.36 12.25 41.83
CA PRO A 504 -50.05 12.33 42.46
C PRO A 504 -49.37 13.67 42.14
N PRO A 505 -48.41 14.11 42.98
CA PRO A 505 -47.52 15.23 42.64
C PRO A 505 -46.62 14.86 41.44
N GLU A 506 -45.84 15.81 40.93
CA GLU A 506 -44.93 15.53 39.81
C GLU A 506 -43.88 14.47 40.19
N LEU A 507 -43.46 13.64 39.22
CA LEU A 507 -42.48 12.58 39.45
C LEU A 507 -41.17 13.15 40.03
N PRO A 508 -40.63 12.60 41.13
CA PRO A 508 -39.43 13.14 41.75
C PRO A 508 -38.20 12.98 40.87
N ILE A 509 -37.47 14.08 40.65
CA ILE A 509 -36.13 14.07 40.05
C ILE A 509 -35.13 13.68 41.15
N ILE A 510 -34.22 12.73 40.88
CA ILE A 510 -33.26 12.21 41.88
C ILE A 510 -31.83 12.47 41.39
N ASN A 511 -30.98 13.03 42.25
CA ASN A 511 -29.55 13.22 41.99
C ASN A 511 -28.73 12.66 43.17
N ILE A 512 -27.60 12.00 42.88
CA ILE A 512 -26.71 11.40 43.89
C ILE A 512 -25.28 11.89 43.68
N THR A 513 -24.61 12.29 44.76
CA THR A 513 -23.18 12.64 44.75
C THR A 513 -22.45 12.00 45.93
N GLN A 514 -21.17 11.64 45.77
CA GLN A 514 -20.34 11.19 46.90
C GLN A 514 -19.67 12.40 47.56
N THR A 515 -20.09 12.75 48.78
CA THR A 515 -19.61 13.93 49.51
C THR A 515 -18.41 13.65 50.42
N ASN A 516 -18.18 12.38 50.76
CA ASN A 516 -17.03 11.95 51.57
C ASN A 516 -16.45 10.64 51.03
N PHE A 517 -15.12 10.54 50.99
CA PHE A 517 -14.38 9.38 50.48
C PHE A 517 -13.64 8.59 51.57
N VAL A 518 -13.49 9.12 52.78
CA VAL A 518 -12.91 8.39 53.91
C VAL A 518 -13.99 7.46 54.47
N THR A 519 -15.04 8.06 55.00
CA THR A 519 -16.35 7.43 55.19
C THR A 519 -17.12 7.63 53.87
N PRO A 520 -17.50 6.58 53.12
CA PRO A 520 -18.12 6.72 51.80
C PRO A 520 -19.58 7.20 51.92
N THR A 521 -19.77 8.50 52.12
CA THR A 521 -21.09 9.13 52.23
C THR A 521 -21.59 9.54 50.85
N LEU A 522 -22.76 9.02 50.48
CA LEU A 522 -23.57 9.50 49.37
C LEU A 522 -24.58 10.53 49.89
N GLN A 523 -24.64 11.69 49.26
CA GLN A 523 -25.75 12.62 49.40
C GLN A 523 -26.74 12.36 48.27
N ILE A 524 -27.92 11.84 48.61
CA ILE A 524 -29.06 11.71 47.70
C ILE A 524 -29.90 12.97 47.87
N THR A 525 -30.29 13.60 46.77
CA THR A 525 -31.16 14.77 46.72
C THR A 525 -32.31 14.51 45.76
N TRP A 526 -33.47 15.08 46.05
CA TRP A 526 -34.64 14.95 45.19
C TRP A 526 -35.60 16.13 45.30
N GLU A 527 -36.34 16.40 44.23
CA GLU A 527 -37.37 17.44 44.17
C GLU A 527 -38.59 16.99 43.36
N SER A 528 -39.78 17.48 43.74
CA SER A 528 -41.08 17.18 43.14
C SER A 528 -42.02 18.36 43.38
N VAL A 529 -42.76 18.78 42.35
CA VAL A 529 -43.75 19.86 42.48
C VAL A 529 -45.06 19.31 43.03
N GLY A 530 -45.56 19.92 44.10
CA GLY A 530 -46.82 19.55 44.76
C GLY A 530 -46.70 18.54 45.90
N ALA A 531 -45.52 17.92 46.09
CA ALA A 531 -45.29 17.00 47.19
C ALA A 531 -45.04 17.72 48.52
N ILE A 532 -45.50 17.13 49.63
CA ILE A 532 -45.17 17.54 51.00
C ILE A 532 -44.35 16.48 51.76
N ALA A 533 -44.33 15.24 51.28
CA ALA A 533 -43.59 14.15 51.91
C ALA A 533 -43.05 13.17 50.86
N PHE A 534 -42.02 12.41 51.25
CA PHE A 534 -41.34 11.44 50.39
C PHE A 534 -41.07 10.13 51.14
N ALA A 535 -41.12 9.02 50.42
CA ALA A 535 -40.57 7.74 50.86
C ALA A 535 -39.30 7.43 50.05
N LEU A 536 -38.29 6.86 50.72
CA LEU A 536 -37.00 6.47 50.14
C LEU A 536 -36.70 5.00 50.42
N GLU A 537 -36.31 4.29 49.39
CA GLU A 537 -35.76 2.93 49.47
C GLU A 537 -34.45 2.84 48.67
N TYR A 538 -33.67 1.79 48.95
CA TYR A 538 -32.44 1.47 48.20
C TYR A 538 -32.28 -0.03 48.03
N ARG A 539 -31.57 -0.45 46.99
CA ARG A 539 -31.04 -1.82 46.85
C ARG A 539 -29.52 -1.77 46.70
N VAL A 540 -28.86 -2.85 47.11
CA VAL A 540 -27.39 -2.95 47.11
C VAL A 540 -26.95 -4.33 46.63
N GLY A 541 -25.88 -4.39 45.85
CA GLY A 541 -25.32 -5.65 45.35
C GLY A 541 -23.83 -5.57 45.02
N ASP A 542 -23.28 -6.71 44.61
CA ASP A 542 -21.88 -6.89 44.21
C ASP A 542 -21.66 -6.80 42.69
N SER A 543 -22.69 -6.41 41.93
CA SER A 543 -22.66 -6.26 40.47
C SER A 543 -23.67 -5.22 40.00
N GLU A 544 -23.41 -4.61 38.84
CA GLU A 544 -24.28 -3.57 38.24
C GLU A 544 -25.72 -4.04 37.99
N ASN A 545 -25.92 -5.34 37.71
CA ASN A 545 -27.25 -5.91 37.55
C ASN A 545 -27.89 -6.23 38.92
N LEU A 546 -28.68 -5.29 39.43
CA LEU A 546 -29.44 -5.42 40.69
C LEU A 546 -30.84 -6.05 40.49
N SER A 547 -31.11 -6.66 39.32
CA SER A 547 -32.40 -7.29 39.02
C SER A 547 -32.68 -8.47 39.96
N GLY A 548 -33.85 -8.45 40.60
CA GLY A 548 -34.25 -9.47 41.58
C GLY A 548 -33.68 -9.27 43.00
N ILE A 549 -32.90 -8.21 43.24
CA ILE A 549 -32.55 -7.76 44.59
C ILE A 549 -33.71 -6.90 45.13
N GLU A 550 -34.20 -7.24 46.32
CA GLU A 550 -35.28 -6.51 47.00
C GLU A 550 -34.82 -5.13 47.47
N TYR A 551 -35.77 -4.18 47.50
CA TYR A 551 -35.56 -2.85 48.04
C TYR A 551 -35.69 -2.82 49.58
N LEU A 552 -34.77 -2.10 50.21
CA LEU A 552 -34.68 -1.88 51.65
C LEU A 552 -35.12 -0.44 51.98
N ASN A 553 -35.88 -0.26 53.05
CA ASN A 553 -36.39 1.05 53.45
C ASN A 553 -35.32 1.91 54.12
N LEU A 554 -35.16 3.15 53.65
CA LEU A 554 -34.41 4.21 54.35
C LEU A 554 -35.36 5.06 55.19
N THR A 555 -36.48 5.48 54.61
CA THR A 555 -37.60 6.09 55.33
C THR A 555 -38.91 5.90 54.59
N THR A 556 -39.98 5.61 55.32
CA THR A 556 -41.35 5.54 54.79
C THR A 556 -42.04 6.91 54.72
N SER A 557 -41.46 7.95 55.33
CA SER A 557 -41.95 9.34 55.23
C SER A 557 -40.88 10.34 55.68
N THR A 558 -40.61 11.36 54.89
CA THR A 558 -39.77 12.51 55.24
C THR A 558 -40.22 13.78 54.52
N THR A 559 -40.08 14.93 55.17
CA THR A 559 -40.26 16.26 54.56
C THR A 559 -38.94 16.85 54.05
N SER A 560 -37.82 16.11 54.19
CA SER A 560 -36.54 16.48 53.61
C SER A 560 -36.52 16.25 52.09
N THR A 561 -35.70 17.03 51.39
CA THR A 561 -35.32 16.83 49.97
C THR A 561 -33.89 16.30 49.83
N VAL A 562 -33.24 15.93 50.94
CA VAL A 562 -31.88 15.41 51.00
C VAL A 562 -31.73 14.30 52.04
N TRP A 563 -30.87 13.32 51.76
CA TRP A 563 -30.46 12.24 52.66
C TRP A 563 -28.96 12.00 52.56
N GLU A 564 -28.29 11.81 53.69
CA GLU A 564 -26.91 11.33 53.74
C GLU A 564 -26.89 9.83 54.07
N PHE A 565 -26.36 9.02 53.16
CA PHE A 565 -26.25 7.58 53.27
C PHE A 565 -24.78 7.17 53.31
N VAL A 566 -24.36 6.50 54.39
CA VAL A 566 -23.02 5.89 54.44
C VAL A 566 -23.10 4.48 53.84
N GLY A 567 -22.49 4.32 52.67
CA GLY A 567 -22.40 3.03 51.99
C GLY A 567 -21.17 2.21 52.40
N GLU A 568 -20.91 1.18 51.61
CA GLU A 568 -19.64 0.44 51.55
C GLU A 568 -18.96 0.74 50.21
N LYS A 569 -17.63 0.73 50.17
CA LYS A 569 -16.91 0.92 48.90
C LYS A 569 -17.06 -0.31 48.00
N LEU A 570 -17.05 -0.09 46.69
CA LEU A 570 -17.17 -1.11 45.63
C LEU A 570 -18.51 -1.88 45.60
N LYS A 571 -19.46 -1.58 46.50
CA LYS A 571 -20.84 -2.05 46.39
C LYS A 571 -21.61 -1.17 45.41
N VAL A 572 -22.44 -1.78 44.58
CA VAL A 572 -23.36 -1.05 43.69
C VAL A 572 -24.64 -0.75 44.45
N TYR A 573 -24.99 0.53 44.55
CA TYR A 573 -26.25 1.00 45.12
C TYR A 573 -27.17 1.55 44.04
N GLN A 574 -28.47 1.44 44.25
CA GLN A 574 -29.49 2.17 43.51
C GLN A 574 -30.57 2.60 44.49
N PHE A 575 -31.06 3.82 44.34
CA PHE A 575 -32.06 4.42 45.22
C PHE A 575 -33.37 4.57 44.46
N ARG A 576 -34.49 4.67 45.18
CA ARG A 576 -35.76 5.08 44.60
C ARG A 576 -36.54 5.99 45.53
N VAL A 577 -37.27 6.92 44.94
CA VAL A 577 -38.07 7.93 45.63
C VAL A 577 -39.51 7.87 45.15
N GLN A 578 -40.45 7.95 46.09
CA GLN A 578 -41.87 8.13 45.85
C GLN A 578 -42.31 9.43 46.55
N ALA A 579 -42.96 10.32 45.81
CA ALA A 579 -43.41 11.63 46.30
C ALA A 579 -44.90 11.58 46.67
N VAL A 580 -45.30 12.32 47.70
CA VAL A 580 -46.65 12.28 48.30
C VAL A 580 -47.20 13.68 48.58
N ASP A 581 -48.47 13.92 48.22
CA ASP A 581 -49.17 15.20 48.39
C ASP A 581 -49.86 15.38 49.77
N GLU A 582 -50.62 16.47 49.94
CA GLU A 582 -51.33 16.80 51.19
C GLU A 582 -52.49 15.84 51.55
N VAL A 583 -53.01 15.06 50.60
CA VAL A 583 -54.13 14.12 50.84
C VAL A 583 -53.71 12.65 50.87
N GLY A 584 -52.47 12.35 50.46
CA GLY A 584 -51.86 11.02 50.49
C GLY A 584 -51.74 10.34 49.12
N ASN A 585 -51.90 11.06 48.00
CA ASN A 585 -51.59 10.49 46.69
C ASN A 585 -50.08 10.34 46.54
N ALA A 586 -49.65 9.12 46.23
CA ALA A 586 -48.25 8.80 46.00
C ALA A 586 -47.97 8.63 44.50
N THR A 587 -46.81 9.08 44.04
CA THR A 587 -46.32 8.79 42.68
C THR A 587 -46.02 7.31 42.48
N ASP A 588 -45.82 6.89 41.23
CA ASP A 588 -44.98 5.71 41.00
C ASP A 588 -43.57 5.93 41.57
N TRP A 589 -42.87 4.84 41.88
CA TRP A 589 -41.48 4.91 42.33
C TRP A 589 -40.55 5.27 41.16
N VAL A 590 -39.81 6.37 41.29
CA VAL A 590 -38.72 6.70 40.36
C VAL A 590 -37.44 6.04 40.89
N GLU A 591 -36.76 5.23 40.07
CA GLU A 591 -35.42 4.71 40.38
C GLU A 591 -34.34 5.70 39.92
N SER A 592 -33.22 5.76 40.65
CA SER A 592 -32.01 6.46 40.24
C SER A 592 -31.17 5.61 39.28
N ASP A 593 -30.16 6.23 38.66
CA ASP A 593 -28.99 5.49 38.16
C ASP A 593 -28.27 4.74 39.29
N THR A 594 -27.44 3.76 38.93
CA THR A 594 -26.59 3.05 39.89
C THR A 594 -25.36 3.88 40.27
N VAL A 595 -24.89 3.74 41.51
CA VAL A 595 -23.72 4.44 42.05
C VAL A 595 -22.83 3.49 42.84
N ILE A 596 -21.52 3.65 42.70
CA ILE A 596 -20.50 2.82 43.35
C ILE A 596 -19.60 3.73 44.21
N PRO A 597 -19.80 3.79 45.54
CA PRO A 597 -18.95 4.59 46.42
C PRO A 597 -17.51 4.10 46.37
N ASP A 598 -16.55 5.02 46.33
CA ASP A 598 -15.15 4.67 46.11
C ASP A 598 -14.18 5.71 46.70
N TRP A 599 -12.93 5.72 46.23
CA TRP A 599 -11.88 6.69 46.53
C TRP A 599 -11.97 7.96 45.63
N PRO A 600 -11.27 9.07 45.98
CA PRO A 600 -11.35 10.35 45.26
C PRO A 600 -10.89 10.37 43.80
N LYS A 601 -10.04 9.43 43.35
CA LYS A 601 -9.54 9.31 41.96
C LYS A 601 -8.93 10.58 41.33
N THR A 602 -8.45 11.55 42.12
CA THR A 602 -7.83 12.77 41.57
C THR A 602 -6.57 12.47 40.77
N ILE A 603 -5.76 11.52 41.25
CA ILE A 603 -4.82 10.76 40.44
C ILE A 603 -5.24 9.29 40.54
N ILE A 604 -5.11 8.53 39.46
CA ILE A 604 -5.34 7.09 39.41
C ILE A 604 -4.11 6.35 38.88
N ILE A 605 -3.98 5.07 39.19
CA ILE A 605 -3.05 4.17 38.48
C ILE A 605 -3.73 3.74 37.16
N ASN A 606 -3.09 4.03 36.03
CA ASN A 606 -3.67 3.98 34.69
C ASN A 606 -3.21 2.77 33.87
N GLU A 607 -1.92 2.44 33.92
CA GLU A 607 -1.32 1.30 33.22
C GLU A 607 -0.35 0.56 34.17
N ILE A 608 -0.30 -0.77 34.06
CA ILE A 608 0.60 -1.64 34.82
C ILE A 608 1.23 -2.68 33.89
N ALA A 609 2.56 -2.75 33.88
CA ALA A 609 3.32 -3.79 33.18
C ALA A 609 4.30 -4.47 34.15
N TRP A 610 3.91 -5.65 34.64
CA TRP A 610 4.66 -6.42 35.63
C TRP A 610 5.45 -7.60 35.04
N MET A 611 5.28 -7.90 33.75
CA MET A 611 5.91 -9.04 33.07
C MET A 611 7.24 -8.67 32.40
N GLY A 612 7.64 -7.39 32.50
CA GLY A 612 8.68 -6.80 31.66
C GLY A 612 8.17 -6.44 30.25
N THR A 613 9.09 -5.94 29.43
CA THR A 613 8.87 -5.53 28.03
C THR A 613 9.03 -6.68 27.02
N GLY A 614 9.69 -7.77 27.40
CA GLY A 614 10.16 -8.78 26.44
C GLY A 614 10.91 -9.97 27.06
N PRO A 615 11.37 -10.93 26.23
CA PRO A 615 11.90 -12.21 26.69
C PRO A 615 13.37 -12.23 27.12
N THR A 616 14.17 -11.18 26.92
CA THR A 616 15.59 -11.18 27.36
C THR A 616 15.72 -11.04 28.88
N PRO A 617 16.89 -11.32 29.49
CA PRO A 617 17.07 -11.19 30.94
C PRO A 617 16.81 -9.79 31.48
N ASP A 618 17.23 -8.77 30.73
CA ASP A 618 17.03 -7.36 31.09
C ASP A 618 15.55 -7.00 30.92
N GLN A 619 15.00 -7.22 29.71
CA GLN A 619 13.60 -6.96 29.36
C GLN A 619 12.56 -7.55 30.33
N LYS A 620 12.85 -8.69 30.98
CA LYS A 620 11.98 -9.30 32.01
C LYS A 620 11.89 -8.51 33.32
N ASN A 621 12.74 -7.51 33.51
CA ASN A 621 12.79 -6.63 34.67
C ASN A 621 12.35 -5.19 34.36
N ASP A 622 12.16 -4.86 33.08
CA ASP A 622 11.63 -3.61 32.53
C ASP A 622 10.14 -3.41 32.91
N GLU A 623 9.84 -3.30 34.21
CA GLU A 623 8.50 -3.09 34.73
C GLU A 623 8.16 -1.59 34.81
N TRP A 624 6.93 -1.21 34.44
CA TRP A 624 6.45 0.16 34.63
C TRP A 624 5.06 0.24 35.26
N LEU A 625 4.83 1.36 35.94
CA LEU A 625 3.54 1.80 36.46
C LEU A 625 3.26 3.21 35.92
N GLU A 626 2.05 3.47 35.49
CA GLU A 626 1.64 4.81 35.07
C GLU A 626 0.56 5.39 35.98
N LEU A 627 0.66 6.68 36.26
CA LEU A 627 -0.38 7.47 36.90
C LEU A 627 -1.03 8.44 35.90
N TYR A 628 -2.34 8.64 35.98
CA TYR A 628 -3.08 9.64 35.19
C TYR A 628 -3.74 10.68 36.10
N ASN A 629 -3.66 11.96 35.72
CA ASN A 629 -4.33 13.06 36.40
C ASN A 629 -5.73 13.27 35.86
N ASN A 630 -6.71 12.84 36.64
CA ASN A 630 -8.13 12.90 36.30
C ASN A 630 -8.78 14.23 36.74
N THR A 631 -8.01 15.33 36.74
CA THR A 631 -8.49 16.67 37.11
C THR A 631 -8.04 17.74 36.12
N GLU A 632 -8.76 18.87 36.13
CA GLU A 632 -8.47 20.06 35.30
C GLU A 632 -7.29 20.91 35.82
N ALA A 633 -6.58 20.48 36.87
CA ALA A 633 -5.48 21.21 37.49
C ALA A 633 -4.18 20.40 37.52
N GLU A 634 -3.03 21.09 37.52
CA GLU A 634 -1.74 20.45 37.80
C GLU A 634 -1.67 20.00 39.27
N ILE A 635 -1.22 18.77 39.52
CA ILE A 635 -1.09 18.19 40.86
C ILE A 635 0.38 17.98 41.22
N ASP A 636 0.76 18.38 42.44
CA ASP A 636 2.06 18.08 43.03
C ASP A 636 2.03 16.73 43.77
N LEU A 637 2.93 15.82 43.35
CA LEU A 637 3.09 14.46 43.83
C LEU A 637 4.05 14.33 45.02
N SER A 638 4.64 15.43 45.52
CA SER A 638 5.68 15.41 46.57
C SER A 638 5.26 14.61 47.83
N THR A 639 4.01 14.76 48.29
CA THR A 639 3.45 14.07 49.46
C THR A 639 2.89 12.66 49.17
N TRP A 640 2.94 12.20 47.92
CA TRP A 640 2.26 10.98 47.50
C TRP A 640 3.16 9.74 47.62
N GLN A 641 2.53 8.61 47.92
CA GLN A 641 3.14 7.29 48.09
C GLN A 641 2.34 6.24 47.32
N ILE A 642 3.04 5.22 46.81
CA ILE A 642 2.43 3.98 46.34
C ILE A 642 2.70 2.92 47.41
N LEU A 643 1.66 2.19 47.83
CA LEU A 643 1.81 1.01 48.67
C LEU A 643 1.53 -0.24 47.84
N ILE A 644 2.37 -1.27 47.99
CA ILE A 644 2.19 -2.59 47.38
C ILE A 644 2.04 -3.60 48.52
N ASN A 645 0.91 -4.31 48.58
CA ASN A 645 0.55 -5.22 49.67
C ASN A 645 0.72 -4.58 51.06
N SER A 646 0.27 -3.32 51.18
CA SER A 646 0.40 -2.45 52.37
C SER A 646 1.84 -2.10 52.80
N GLN A 647 2.86 -2.35 51.98
CA GLN A 647 4.24 -1.88 52.19
C GLN A 647 4.55 -0.69 51.26
N PRO A 648 5.23 0.38 51.75
CA PRO A 648 5.56 1.52 50.90
C PRO A 648 6.62 1.18 49.84
N LEU A 649 6.33 1.56 48.60
CA LEU A 649 7.24 1.48 47.48
C LEU A 649 8.34 2.56 47.62
N THR A 650 9.60 2.21 47.33
CA THR A 650 10.64 3.22 47.17
C THR A 650 10.40 3.96 45.85
N TRP A 651 9.93 5.20 45.91
CA TRP A 651 9.58 6.03 44.74
C TRP A 651 10.47 7.27 44.67
N ASN A 652 11.41 7.25 43.73
CA ASN A 652 12.34 8.33 43.44
C ASN A 652 11.73 9.25 42.37
N LYS A 653 11.15 10.38 42.78
CA LYS A 653 10.53 11.35 41.87
C LYS A 653 11.61 12.19 41.17
N ILE A 654 11.62 12.22 39.84
CA ILE A 654 12.48 13.12 39.05
C ILE A 654 11.71 14.42 38.81
N ASN A 655 10.50 14.28 38.27
CA ASN A 655 9.48 15.30 38.22
C ASN A 655 8.54 15.11 39.43
N THR A 656 8.04 16.20 40.02
CA THR A 656 7.02 16.16 41.09
C THR A 656 5.65 16.62 40.63
N LYS A 657 5.47 17.07 39.39
CA LYS A 657 4.23 17.65 38.88
C LYS A 657 3.63 16.82 37.75
N ILE A 658 2.33 16.62 37.79
CA ILE A 658 1.55 16.01 36.71
C ILE A 658 0.49 17.03 36.23
N SER A 659 0.55 17.42 34.97
CA SER A 659 -0.38 18.39 34.35
C SER A 659 -1.82 17.91 34.40
N ALA A 660 -2.78 18.82 34.25
CA ALA A 660 -4.19 18.50 34.03
C ALA A 660 -4.34 17.55 32.83
N GLY A 661 -5.10 16.45 32.98
CA GLY A 661 -5.20 15.40 31.96
C GLY A 661 -3.86 14.75 31.56
N GLY A 662 -2.82 14.90 32.38
CA GLY A 662 -1.47 14.42 32.10
C GLY A 662 -1.20 13.01 32.63
N TYR A 663 -0.15 12.39 32.08
CA TYR A 663 0.37 11.08 32.49
C TYR A 663 1.71 11.25 33.22
N TYR A 664 2.02 10.33 34.13
CA TYR A 664 3.29 10.27 34.86
C TYR A 664 3.79 8.83 34.91
N LEU A 665 4.92 8.59 34.27
CA LEU A 665 5.51 7.27 34.07
C LEU A 665 6.53 6.95 35.17
N LEU A 666 6.35 5.83 35.87
CA LEU A 666 7.31 5.26 36.80
C LEU A 666 7.94 4.00 36.20
N GLU A 667 9.24 4.02 35.95
CA GLU A 667 9.99 2.84 35.52
C GLU A 667 10.71 2.17 36.70
N ARG A 668 10.97 0.87 36.56
CA ARG A 668 11.74 0.14 37.57
C ARG A 668 13.22 0.43 37.43
N THR A 669 13.81 0.87 38.55
CA THR A 669 15.25 1.14 38.77
C THR A 669 15.92 2.22 37.92
N ASP A 670 15.65 2.34 36.61
CA ASP A 670 16.25 3.35 35.71
C ASP A 670 15.36 3.66 34.48
N ASP A 671 15.88 4.47 33.55
CA ASP A 671 15.21 5.06 32.37
C ASP A 671 15.48 4.21 31.11
N SER A 672 15.20 2.91 31.18
CA SER A 672 15.52 1.96 30.10
C SER A 672 14.40 0.96 29.75
N SER A 673 13.30 0.94 30.51
CA SER A 673 12.11 0.13 30.22
C SER A 673 11.34 0.69 29.03
N VAL A 674 11.07 2.00 29.01
CA VAL A 674 10.25 2.64 27.96
C VAL A 674 11.11 3.54 27.06
N VAL A 675 11.96 2.91 26.26
CA VAL A 675 12.89 3.62 25.37
C VAL A 675 12.14 4.61 24.44
N ASN A 676 12.70 5.82 24.31
CA ASN A 676 12.17 7.00 23.64
C ASN A 676 11.06 7.80 24.38
N ILE A 677 10.60 7.38 25.55
CA ILE A 677 9.70 8.16 26.42
C ILE A 677 10.34 8.26 27.81
N PRO A 678 10.93 9.39 28.21
CA PRO A 678 11.64 9.48 29.49
C PRO A 678 10.68 9.33 30.67
N ALA A 679 11.07 8.57 31.69
CA ALA A 679 10.34 8.41 32.93
C ALA A 679 10.24 9.72 33.74
N ASP A 680 9.17 9.87 34.52
CA ASP A 680 8.99 10.98 35.47
C ASP A 680 9.48 10.64 36.89
N GLY A 681 9.66 9.35 37.16
CA GLY A 681 10.22 8.82 38.39
C GLY A 681 10.66 7.37 38.23
N PHE A 682 11.43 6.88 39.21
CA PHE A 682 11.82 5.47 39.29
C PHE A 682 11.23 4.83 40.54
N PHE A 683 10.96 3.52 40.47
CA PHE A 683 10.65 2.72 41.66
C PHE A 683 11.67 1.60 41.91
N THR A 684 11.68 1.09 43.14
CA THR A 684 12.50 -0.07 43.50
C THR A 684 11.76 -0.98 44.47
N ILE A 685 11.65 -2.25 44.09
CA ILE A 685 11.05 -3.34 44.87
C ILE A 685 11.90 -4.61 44.70
N SER A 686 12.14 -5.34 45.79
CA SER A 686 12.99 -6.54 45.79
C SER A 686 12.28 -7.70 45.10
N GLY A 687 12.76 -8.08 43.91
CA GLY A 687 12.21 -9.19 43.11
C GLY A 687 11.10 -8.78 42.12
N GLY A 688 10.85 -7.48 41.96
CA GLY A 688 9.87 -6.95 41.01
C GLY A 688 8.43 -6.89 41.51
N LEU A 689 7.52 -6.62 40.58
CA LEU A 689 6.09 -6.77 40.76
C LEU A 689 5.73 -8.27 40.73
N ASN A 690 4.80 -8.69 41.58
CA ASN A 690 4.48 -10.11 41.69
C ASN A 690 3.69 -10.58 40.46
N ASN A 691 4.20 -11.59 39.75
CA ASN A 691 3.51 -12.23 38.63
C ASN A 691 2.15 -12.83 38.99
N SER A 692 1.93 -13.22 40.25
CA SER A 692 0.62 -13.68 40.76
C SER A 692 -0.30 -12.55 41.21
N GLY A 693 0.06 -11.28 40.98
CA GLY A 693 -0.74 -10.12 41.37
C GLY A 693 -0.43 -9.52 42.74
N ALA A 694 -0.99 -8.34 43.00
CA ALA A 694 -0.79 -7.56 44.23
C ALA A 694 -1.95 -6.59 44.51
N ASN A 695 -2.06 -6.12 45.76
CA ASN A 695 -2.87 -4.95 46.13
C ASN A 695 -2.02 -3.68 45.95
N LEU A 696 -2.43 -2.75 45.09
CA LEU A 696 -1.79 -1.45 44.91
C LEU A 696 -2.69 -0.34 45.47
N LYS A 697 -2.10 0.59 46.22
CA LYS A 697 -2.77 1.78 46.77
C LYS A 697 -1.98 3.02 46.44
N LEU A 698 -2.62 3.99 45.80
CA LEU A 698 -2.09 5.33 45.68
C LEU A 698 -2.58 6.16 46.87
N VAL A 699 -1.66 6.77 47.62
CA VAL A 699 -1.94 7.42 48.91
C VAL A 699 -1.36 8.84 48.91
N ASN A 700 -2.14 9.81 49.39
CA ASN A 700 -1.69 11.19 49.61
C ASN A 700 -2.05 11.61 51.04
N ASN A 701 -1.09 12.15 51.80
CA ASN A 701 -1.28 12.61 53.19
C ASN A 701 -1.96 11.58 54.13
N GLY A 702 -1.81 10.29 53.85
CA GLY A 702 -2.43 9.18 54.61
C GLY A 702 -3.82 8.76 54.13
N GLN A 703 -4.42 9.44 53.16
CA GLN A 703 -5.68 9.04 52.52
C GLN A 703 -5.42 8.25 51.23
N THR A 704 -6.09 7.11 51.06
CA THR A 704 -6.12 6.38 49.79
C THR A 704 -6.89 7.19 48.74
N ILE A 705 -6.26 7.40 47.59
CA ILE A 705 -6.81 8.13 46.43
C ILE A 705 -7.37 7.17 45.38
N ASP A 706 -6.76 5.99 45.23
CA ASP A 706 -7.15 4.92 44.28
C ASP A 706 -6.60 3.56 44.77
N GLU A 707 -7.30 2.45 44.47
CA GLU A 707 -6.92 1.08 44.89
C GLU A 707 -7.22 0.04 43.79
N ILE A 708 -6.26 -0.87 43.58
CA ILE A 708 -6.33 -1.98 42.62
C ILE A 708 -6.00 -3.27 43.38
N ASN A 709 -7.01 -4.13 43.58
CA ASN A 709 -6.89 -5.31 44.43
C ASN A 709 -6.64 -6.62 43.66
N CYS A 710 -5.60 -6.66 42.82
CA CYS A 710 -5.21 -7.82 42.02
C CYS A 710 -4.54 -8.96 42.83
N VAL A 711 -4.85 -9.14 44.12
CA VAL A 711 -4.21 -10.18 44.97
C VAL A 711 -4.53 -11.63 44.55
N SER A 712 -5.58 -11.81 43.75
CA SER A 712 -6.00 -13.10 43.18
C SER A 712 -5.46 -13.33 41.76
N GLY A 713 -4.59 -12.43 41.27
CA GLY A 713 -4.16 -12.33 39.87
C GLY A 713 -4.47 -10.95 39.28
N TRP A 714 -3.67 -10.54 38.30
CA TRP A 714 -3.92 -9.36 37.48
C TRP A 714 -5.19 -9.55 36.63
N TYR A 715 -5.99 -8.48 36.49
CA TYR A 715 -7.32 -8.56 35.89
C TYR A 715 -7.29 -8.69 34.36
N ALA A 716 -6.28 -8.08 33.72
CA ALA A 716 -5.98 -8.20 32.29
C ALA A 716 -4.47 -8.00 32.07
N GLY A 717 -4.02 -7.88 30.83
CA GLY A 717 -2.60 -7.93 30.45
C GLY A 717 -2.09 -9.37 30.36
N LEU A 718 -1.24 -9.67 29.38
CA LEU A 718 -0.68 -11.02 29.17
C LEU A 718 0.50 -11.03 28.17
N ILE A 719 1.10 -12.20 27.96
CA ILE A 719 1.99 -12.46 26.83
C ILE A 719 1.21 -13.23 25.75
N ALA A 720 1.05 -12.64 24.56
CA ALA A 720 0.39 -13.28 23.41
C ALA A 720 1.17 -12.99 22.12
N ASN A 721 1.30 -13.98 21.24
CA ASN A 721 2.08 -13.89 19.98
C ASN A 721 3.53 -13.41 20.22
N ASN A 722 4.13 -13.85 21.34
CA ASN A 722 5.42 -13.39 21.89
C ASN A 722 5.51 -11.90 22.27
N LYS A 723 4.38 -11.18 22.32
CA LYS A 723 4.31 -9.76 22.69
C LYS A 723 3.79 -9.58 24.10
N TYR A 724 4.46 -8.73 24.87
CA TYR A 724 4.22 -8.47 26.29
C TYR A 724 3.28 -7.28 26.39
N ARG A 725 2.03 -7.53 26.82
CA ARG A 725 0.91 -6.57 26.77
C ARG A 725 0.54 -6.13 28.17
N SER A 726 0.59 -4.83 28.42
CA SER A 726 0.24 -4.22 29.71
C SER A 726 -1.24 -4.42 30.09
N MET A 727 -1.54 -4.22 31.37
CA MET A 727 -2.90 -4.07 31.89
C MET A 727 -3.26 -2.58 31.95
N GLN A 728 -4.33 -2.19 31.26
CA GLN A 728 -4.72 -0.79 31.04
C GLN A 728 -6.12 -0.54 31.61
N ARG A 729 -6.31 0.54 32.38
CA ARG A 729 -7.65 0.94 32.86
C ARG A 729 -8.49 1.43 31.69
N ILE A 730 -9.76 1.06 31.65
CA ILE A 730 -10.70 1.49 30.61
C ILE A 730 -11.27 2.87 30.98
N PHE A 731 -11.96 2.98 32.12
CA PHE A 731 -12.62 4.22 32.55
C PHE A 731 -11.95 4.82 33.79
N ALA A 732 -11.41 6.03 33.64
CA ALA A 732 -10.72 6.75 34.71
C ALA A 732 -11.59 6.98 35.97
N ASN A 733 -12.87 7.32 35.75
CA ASN A 733 -13.83 7.58 36.83
C ASN A 733 -14.33 6.31 37.53
N GLN A 734 -14.17 5.12 36.94
CA GLN A 734 -14.62 3.87 37.54
C GLN A 734 -13.56 3.28 38.50
N PRO A 735 -13.97 2.49 39.52
CA PRO A 735 -13.06 1.91 40.49
C PRO A 735 -11.90 1.09 39.89
N GLY A 736 -10.71 1.26 40.46
CA GLY A 736 -9.52 0.49 40.08
C GLY A 736 -9.58 -0.99 40.48
N SER A 737 -10.44 -1.35 41.43
CA SER A 737 -10.61 -2.74 41.92
C SER A 737 -11.79 -3.49 41.28
N MET A 738 -12.37 -2.96 40.19
CA MET A 738 -13.37 -3.65 39.38
C MET A 738 -12.71 -4.35 38.19
N VAL A 739 -12.89 -5.68 38.08
CA VAL A 739 -12.22 -6.53 37.07
C VAL A 739 -12.59 -6.12 35.63
N ASN A 740 -13.84 -5.71 35.40
CA ASN A 740 -14.33 -5.23 34.10
C ASN A 740 -13.84 -3.82 33.71
N ASN A 741 -13.12 -3.11 34.59
CA ASN A 741 -12.55 -1.79 34.29
C ASN A 741 -11.12 -1.86 33.73
N TRP A 742 -10.63 -3.04 33.36
CA TRP A 742 -9.28 -3.24 32.84
C TRP A 742 -9.28 -4.09 31.57
N GLN A 743 -8.39 -3.72 30.63
CA GLN A 743 -8.17 -4.43 29.38
C GLN A 743 -6.68 -4.79 29.19
N THR A 744 -6.44 -5.79 28.35
CA THR A 744 -5.11 -6.09 27.82
C THR A 744 -4.82 -5.09 26.71
N ALA A 745 -3.62 -4.48 26.68
CA ALA A 745 -3.24 -3.58 25.60
C ALA A 745 -3.45 -4.20 24.21
N LEU A 746 -4.34 -3.59 23.41
CA LEU A 746 -4.81 -4.13 22.13
C LEU A 746 -3.81 -3.82 20.99
N GLY A 747 -3.41 -2.55 20.88
CA GLY A 747 -2.43 -2.06 19.92
C GLY A 747 -1.00 -2.00 20.44
N ALA A 748 -0.13 -1.38 19.64
CA ALA A 748 1.24 -1.02 20.00
C ALA A 748 1.40 0.51 20.07
N ALA A 749 2.35 0.98 20.87
CA ALA A 749 2.64 2.39 21.02
C ALA A 749 3.41 2.96 19.81
N PRO A 750 3.10 4.18 19.34
CA PRO A 750 3.79 4.80 18.19
C PRO A 750 5.28 5.04 18.43
N LYS A 751 5.63 5.61 19.58
CA LYS A 751 7.01 6.00 19.89
C LYS A 751 7.76 5.03 20.80
N ALA A 752 7.09 4.53 21.84
CA ALA A 752 7.72 3.72 22.90
C ALA A 752 8.28 2.40 22.35
N LYS A 753 9.54 2.14 22.66
CA LYS A 753 10.26 0.92 22.28
C LYS A 753 10.75 0.16 23.50
N VAL A 754 10.90 -1.14 23.36
CA VAL A 754 11.62 -1.99 24.33
C VAL A 754 13.13 -1.76 24.18
N SER A 755 13.91 -2.09 25.20
CA SER A 755 15.37 -2.19 25.06
C SER A 755 15.74 -3.16 23.93
N GLY A 756 16.35 -2.67 22.86
CA GLY A 756 16.61 -3.42 21.61
C GLY A 756 15.76 -3.00 20.39
N GLY A 757 14.70 -2.19 20.56
CA GLY A 757 14.08 -1.44 19.47
C GLY A 757 12.75 -1.96 18.89
N GLU A 758 12.21 -3.09 19.36
CA GLU A 758 10.80 -3.43 19.07
C GLU A 758 9.83 -2.43 19.72
N VAL A 759 8.58 -2.38 19.27
CA VAL A 759 7.51 -1.57 19.90
C VAL A 759 7.06 -2.13 21.25
N ILE A 760 6.64 -1.24 22.15
CA ILE A 760 5.90 -1.61 23.36
C ILE A 760 4.42 -1.82 23.01
N TYR A 761 3.82 -2.87 23.57
CA TYR A 761 2.38 -3.11 23.52
C TYR A 761 1.73 -2.61 24.82
N GLY A 762 1.49 -1.30 24.82
CA GLY A 762 0.94 -0.50 25.90
C GLY A 762 0.70 0.92 25.39
N SER A 763 0.40 1.86 26.29
CA SER A 763 0.17 3.27 25.96
C SER A 763 0.90 4.26 26.88
N PRO A 764 2.21 4.06 27.19
CA PRO A 764 2.92 4.97 28.09
C PRO A 764 2.92 6.42 27.57
N LYS A 765 2.43 7.31 28.41
CA LYS A 765 2.13 8.73 28.19
C LYS A 765 1.11 9.02 27.09
N LEU A 766 0.19 8.10 26.84
CA LEU A 766 -0.89 8.17 25.86
C LEU A 766 -2.20 7.65 26.46
N SER A 767 -3.32 7.89 25.77
CA SER A 767 -4.61 7.31 26.15
C SER A 767 -4.60 5.79 26.00
N ASN A 768 -5.17 5.10 26.99
CA ASN A 768 -5.46 3.65 26.93
C ASN A 768 -6.54 3.30 25.89
N GLN A 769 -7.31 4.30 25.46
CA GLN A 769 -8.28 4.22 24.37
C GLN A 769 -7.69 4.94 23.15
N GLY A 770 -7.44 4.20 22.08
CA GLY A 770 -6.84 4.68 20.82
C GLY A 770 -5.34 4.96 20.81
N TYR A 771 -4.89 5.79 19.86
CA TYR A 771 -3.48 6.11 19.58
C TYR A 771 -2.61 4.91 19.12
N TRP A 772 -3.22 3.82 18.64
CA TRP A 772 -2.47 2.61 18.27
C TRP A 772 -1.66 2.80 16.98
N LEU A 773 -0.41 2.34 17.00
CA LEU A 773 0.44 2.22 15.81
C LEU A 773 0.15 0.93 15.06
N LEU A 774 -0.56 1.03 13.94
CA LEU A 774 -0.66 -0.01 12.92
C LEU A 774 0.71 -0.22 12.28
N TYR A 775 1.25 -1.44 12.33
CA TYR A 775 2.54 -1.78 11.71
C TYR A 775 2.64 -3.28 11.43
N GLY A 776 3.44 -3.67 10.43
CA GLY A 776 3.65 -5.08 10.09
C GLY A 776 2.37 -5.81 9.69
N ASP A 777 2.37 -7.13 9.81
CA ASP A 777 1.19 -7.97 9.53
C ASP A 777 0.16 -7.87 10.67
N LEU A 778 -0.99 -7.26 10.35
CA LEU A 778 -2.06 -6.97 11.31
C LEU A 778 -2.74 -8.24 11.86
N SER A 779 -2.56 -9.43 11.28
CA SER A 779 -3.04 -10.68 11.88
C SER A 779 -2.34 -11.04 13.21
N ASN A 780 -1.22 -10.38 13.53
CA ASN A 780 -0.51 -10.52 14.81
C ASN A 780 -1.06 -9.63 15.93
N TYR A 781 -2.10 -8.82 15.66
CA TYR A 781 -2.82 -8.08 16.70
C TYR A 781 -3.45 -9.02 17.72
N TYR A 782 -3.82 -8.47 18.88
CA TYR A 782 -4.38 -9.30 19.94
C TYR A 782 -5.67 -9.97 19.48
N ASN A 783 -5.75 -11.29 19.58
CA ASN A 783 -6.80 -12.09 18.94
C ASN A 783 -8.23 -11.72 19.39
N GLN A 784 -8.43 -11.02 20.51
CA GLN A 784 -9.75 -10.52 20.91
C GLN A 784 -10.21 -9.28 20.11
N ALA A 785 -9.27 -8.52 19.52
CA ALA A 785 -9.58 -7.43 18.59
C ALA A 785 -9.87 -7.93 17.15
N ILE A 786 -9.60 -9.20 16.85
CA ILE A 786 -9.85 -9.82 15.54
C ILE A 786 -10.97 -10.85 15.68
N THR A 787 -12.23 -10.43 15.47
CA THR A 787 -13.38 -11.33 15.54
C THR A 787 -13.67 -11.90 14.16
N SER A 788 -13.71 -13.23 14.03
CA SER A 788 -14.02 -13.92 12.76
C SER A 788 -13.16 -13.49 11.56
N ASN A 789 -11.88 -13.20 11.79
CA ASN A 789 -10.93 -12.62 10.84
C ASN A 789 -11.27 -11.19 10.35
N VAL A 790 -12.10 -10.46 11.09
CA VAL A 790 -12.34 -9.02 10.91
C VAL A 790 -11.69 -8.24 12.05
N LEU A 791 -10.85 -7.27 11.73
CA LEU A 791 -10.35 -6.25 12.65
C LEU A 791 -11.15 -4.97 12.43
N HIS A 792 -11.93 -4.57 13.43
CA HIS A 792 -12.65 -3.30 13.43
C HIS A 792 -11.78 -2.22 14.08
N LEU A 793 -11.59 -1.10 13.38
CA LEU A 793 -10.97 0.10 13.94
C LEU A 793 -12.08 1.14 14.17
N THR A 794 -12.31 1.46 15.44
CA THR A 794 -13.50 2.19 15.91
C THR A 794 -13.19 3.65 16.23
N LYS A 795 -14.21 4.51 16.17
CA LYS A 795 -14.08 5.95 16.45
C LYS A 795 -13.54 6.24 17.86
N ASP A 796 -13.98 5.47 18.86
CA ASP A 796 -13.54 5.60 20.26
C ASP A 796 -12.04 5.31 20.47
N ASN A 797 -11.41 4.61 19.52
CA ASN A 797 -9.98 4.30 19.51
C ASN A 797 -9.20 5.09 18.44
N SER A 798 -9.79 6.15 17.89
CA SER A 798 -9.14 7.07 16.98
C SER A 798 -8.32 8.14 17.75
N PRO A 799 -7.17 8.65 17.22
CA PRO A 799 -6.54 8.34 15.94
C PRO A 799 -5.74 7.03 15.94
N TYR A 800 -5.57 6.47 14.74
CA TYR A 800 -4.67 5.34 14.48
C TYR A 800 -3.46 5.78 13.66
N PHE A 801 -2.25 5.39 14.05
CA PHE A 801 -1.04 5.75 13.31
C PHE A 801 -0.66 4.65 12.32
N ILE A 802 -0.57 4.98 11.03
CA ILE A 802 -0.05 4.10 9.98
C ILE A 802 1.48 4.16 10.05
N GLY A 803 2.13 3.10 10.50
CA GLY A 803 3.59 2.95 10.49
C GLY A 803 4.15 2.53 9.13
N TYR A 804 5.45 2.23 9.10
CA TYR A 804 6.09 1.61 7.94
C TYR A 804 5.52 0.21 7.68
N GLN A 805 5.13 -0.06 6.43
CA GLN A 805 4.68 -1.36 5.93
C GLN A 805 3.63 -2.05 6.82
N VAL A 806 2.48 -1.40 7.00
CA VAL A 806 1.27 -2.09 7.48
C VAL A 806 0.86 -3.11 6.43
N THR A 807 0.53 -4.34 6.83
CA THR A 807 0.16 -5.43 5.92
C THR A 807 -1.15 -6.07 6.35
N ILE A 808 -2.12 -6.12 5.44
CA ILE A 808 -3.38 -6.84 5.60
C ILE A 808 -3.27 -8.13 4.78
N PRO A 809 -3.02 -9.29 5.40
CA PRO A 809 -2.86 -10.56 4.68
C PRO A 809 -4.18 -11.01 4.04
N SER A 810 -4.11 -11.92 3.07
CA SER A 810 -5.28 -12.41 2.31
C SER A 810 -6.33 -13.17 3.12
N THR A 811 -6.04 -13.47 4.38
CA THR A 811 -6.95 -14.08 5.36
C THR A 811 -7.68 -13.08 6.24
N LEU A 812 -7.27 -11.80 6.25
CA LEU A 812 -7.77 -10.76 7.15
C LEU A 812 -8.61 -9.73 6.39
N LYS A 813 -9.69 -9.31 7.03
CA LYS A 813 -10.47 -8.13 6.65
C LYS A 813 -10.29 -7.04 7.70
N VAL A 814 -10.18 -5.79 7.26
CA VAL A 814 -10.14 -4.61 8.13
C VAL A 814 -11.28 -3.67 7.77
N GLU A 815 -12.08 -3.29 8.74
CA GLU A 815 -13.14 -2.30 8.60
C GLU A 815 -12.81 -1.07 9.47
N ILE A 816 -12.90 0.11 8.86
CA ILE A 816 -12.62 1.41 9.47
C ILE A 816 -13.96 2.15 9.59
N ASP A 817 -14.41 2.35 10.82
CA ASP A 817 -15.73 2.89 11.15
C ASP A 817 -15.90 4.38 10.76
N PRO A 818 -17.15 4.90 10.70
CA PRO A 818 -17.41 6.33 10.49
C PRO A 818 -16.64 7.24 11.45
N GLY A 819 -16.17 8.38 10.93
CA GLY A 819 -15.46 9.39 11.71
C GLY A 819 -14.06 9.00 12.22
N VAL A 820 -13.53 7.84 11.82
CA VAL A 820 -12.17 7.42 12.21
C VAL A 820 -11.11 8.20 11.43
N ILE A 821 -10.14 8.72 12.16
CA ILE A 821 -8.92 9.35 11.66
C ILE A 821 -7.78 8.32 11.65
N LEU A 822 -7.17 8.16 10.48
CA LEU A 822 -5.91 7.45 10.26
C LEU A 822 -4.80 8.49 9.96
N VAL A 823 -3.66 8.34 10.61
CA VAL A 823 -2.57 9.31 10.61
C VAL A 823 -1.31 8.68 10.05
N GLY A 824 -0.80 9.19 8.93
CA GLY A 824 0.47 8.77 8.36
C GLY A 824 1.65 9.21 9.24
N PHE A 825 2.28 8.24 9.92
CA PHE A 825 3.32 8.47 10.94
C PHE A 825 4.57 9.19 10.40
N ASP A 826 5.03 8.80 9.21
CA ASP A 826 6.01 9.56 8.42
C ASP A 826 5.93 9.22 6.92
N ARG A 827 6.85 9.78 6.13
CA ARG A 827 6.87 9.67 4.66
C ARG A 827 7.04 8.23 4.13
N SER A 828 7.42 7.30 5.01
CA SER A 828 7.55 5.87 4.70
C SER A 828 6.28 5.07 5.03
N SER A 829 5.26 5.68 5.64
CA SER A 829 3.99 5.03 6.00
C SER A 829 3.20 4.56 4.78
N PHE A 830 2.88 3.27 4.73
CA PHE A 830 1.99 2.70 3.72
C PHE A 830 1.25 1.44 4.22
N ILE A 831 0.13 1.13 3.57
CA ILE A 831 -0.64 -0.10 3.79
C ILE A 831 -0.54 -0.99 2.55
N ASP A 832 -0.09 -2.24 2.72
CA ASP A 832 -0.10 -3.31 1.72
C ASP A 832 -1.34 -4.20 1.93
N VAL A 833 -2.28 -4.15 0.98
CA VAL A 833 -3.59 -4.84 1.06
C VAL A 833 -3.58 -6.10 0.20
N SER A 834 -3.48 -7.27 0.84
CA SER A 834 -3.64 -8.58 0.20
C SER A 834 -4.99 -9.23 0.53
N GLY A 835 -5.63 -8.80 1.63
CA GLY A 835 -7.00 -9.14 2.02
C GLY A 835 -8.00 -8.08 1.60
N GLU A 836 -8.91 -7.70 2.50
CA GLU A 836 -9.95 -6.68 2.28
C GLU A 836 -9.77 -5.51 3.26
N LEU A 837 -9.75 -4.27 2.76
CA LEU A 837 -9.75 -3.04 3.55
C LEU A 837 -10.93 -2.16 3.14
N ASN A 838 -11.84 -1.88 4.07
CA ASN A 838 -13.00 -1.04 3.82
C ASN A 838 -12.98 0.20 4.72
N LEU A 839 -13.06 1.39 4.12
CA LEU A 839 -13.28 2.66 4.80
C LEU A 839 -14.78 2.99 4.70
N LEU A 840 -15.45 2.98 5.85
CA LEU A 840 -16.91 3.00 5.97
C LEU A 840 -17.42 4.37 6.46
N GLY A 841 -16.91 5.46 5.89
CA GLY A 841 -17.34 6.81 6.24
C GLY A 841 -18.81 7.09 5.92
N THR A 842 -19.33 8.16 6.49
CA THR A 842 -20.62 8.77 6.11
C THR A 842 -20.46 10.26 5.77
N GLU A 843 -21.47 10.87 5.17
CA GLU A 843 -21.48 12.31 4.83
C GLU A 843 -21.19 13.20 6.06
N THR A 844 -21.76 12.85 7.22
CA THR A 844 -21.57 13.58 8.48
C THR A 844 -20.33 13.13 9.27
N GLU A 845 -19.87 11.90 9.06
CA GLU A 845 -18.73 11.30 9.76
C GLU A 845 -17.79 10.60 8.76
N PRO A 846 -17.06 11.37 7.93
CA PRO A 846 -16.16 10.80 6.95
C PRO A 846 -14.93 10.17 7.61
N VAL A 847 -14.35 9.14 6.96
CA VAL A 847 -13.04 8.61 7.35
C VAL A 847 -11.96 9.59 6.86
N ILE A 848 -11.01 9.92 7.73
CA ILE A 848 -9.94 10.88 7.42
C ILE A 848 -8.60 10.13 7.31
N ILE A 849 -7.82 10.38 6.26
CA ILE A 849 -6.43 9.93 6.14
C ILE A 849 -5.54 11.15 5.92
N THR A 850 -4.69 11.48 6.90
CA THR A 850 -3.91 12.73 6.90
C THR A 850 -2.48 12.59 7.44
N SER A 851 -1.70 13.67 7.39
CA SER A 851 -0.33 13.80 7.92
C SER A 851 -0.30 13.81 9.45
N ALA A 852 0.75 13.27 10.06
CA ALA A 852 1.01 13.42 11.50
C ALA A 852 1.35 14.86 11.95
N LEU A 853 1.35 15.83 11.03
CA LEU A 853 1.43 17.27 11.34
C LEU A 853 0.05 17.96 11.38
N ASP A 854 -1.04 17.31 10.93
CA ASP A 854 -2.33 17.96 10.70
C ASP A 854 -3.18 18.16 11.98
N SER A 855 -3.06 19.35 12.58
CA SER A 855 -3.77 19.76 13.79
C SER A 855 -5.30 19.84 13.66
N ASN A 856 -5.86 19.79 12.45
CA ASN A 856 -7.30 19.99 12.25
C ASN A 856 -8.13 18.79 12.72
N TYR A 857 -7.50 17.61 12.85
CA TYR A 857 -8.18 16.37 13.21
C TYR A 857 -7.73 15.76 14.55
N PHE A 858 -6.52 16.06 15.04
CA PHE A 858 -6.03 15.56 16.33
C PHE A 858 -5.02 16.52 17.00
N ASN A 859 -4.73 16.27 18.28
CA ASN A 859 -3.93 17.17 19.11
C ASN A 859 -2.42 17.14 18.78
N GLN A 860 -1.84 18.28 18.41
CA GLN A 860 -0.42 18.42 18.07
C GLN A 860 0.58 18.23 19.24
N ASN A 861 0.15 18.08 20.50
CA ASN A 861 1.05 17.69 21.59
C ASN A 861 1.78 16.35 21.31
N TYR A 862 1.27 15.54 20.39
CA TYR A 862 1.87 14.29 19.96
C TYR A 862 2.84 14.41 18.76
N LEU A 863 3.16 15.63 18.29
CA LEU A 863 4.23 15.86 17.30
C LEU A 863 5.58 15.25 17.73
N ALA A 864 5.85 15.26 19.04
CA ALA A 864 7.06 14.71 19.68
C ALA A 864 7.20 13.18 19.57
N PHE A 865 6.32 12.50 18.84
CA PHE A 865 6.25 11.06 18.65
C PHE A 865 6.58 10.63 17.22
N THR A 866 6.75 11.56 16.28
CA THR A 866 7.01 11.30 14.85
C THR A 866 8.49 11.53 14.47
N ASN A 867 8.88 11.09 13.27
CA ASN A 867 10.16 11.44 12.65
C ASN A 867 10.09 12.77 11.84
N LEU A 868 8.93 13.42 11.77
CA LEU A 868 8.74 14.65 11.01
C LEU A 868 9.26 15.84 11.81
N THR A 869 9.83 16.84 11.12
CA THR A 869 10.21 18.10 11.76
C THR A 869 8.95 18.92 12.02
N ALA A 870 8.82 19.50 13.22
CA ALA A 870 7.64 20.31 13.58
C ALA A 870 7.40 21.46 12.57
N GLY A 871 6.17 21.55 12.06
CA GLY A 871 5.74 22.48 11.02
C GLY A 871 4.33 22.13 10.53
N GLU A 872 3.88 22.82 9.49
CA GLU A 872 2.58 22.59 8.84
C GLU A 872 2.56 21.28 8.03
N PRO A 873 1.40 20.60 7.89
CA PRO A 873 1.27 19.41 7.05
C PRO A 873 1.54 19.72 5.56
N ALA A 874 2.29 18.82 4.91
CA ALA A 874 2.82 19.03 3.57
C ALA A 874 2.51 17.86 2.62
N PRO A 875 2.30 18.11 1.32
CA PRO A 875 2.13 17.05 0.32
C PRO A 875 3.24 16.00 0.36
N GLY A 876 2.84 14.73 0.39
CA GLY A 876 3.76 13.60 0.53
C GLY A 876 4.37 13.45 1.92
N ASP A 877 3.59 13.74 2.98
CA ASP A 877 3.93 13.41 4.36
C ASP A 877 3.68 11.93 4.71
N TRP A 878 2.88 11.22 3.92
CA TRP A 878 2.72 9.76 3.97
C TRP A 878 2.66 9.16 2.56
N SER A 879 3.02 7.88 2.40
CA SER A 879 3.20 7.28 1.07
C SER A 879 1.88 6.89 0.41
N ARG A 880 1.30 5.73 0.74
CA ARG A 880 0.22 5.15 -0.09
C ARG A 880 -0.61 4.05 0.58
N ILE A 881 -1.73 3.71 -0.05
CA ILE A 881 -2.38 2.39 0.06
C ILE A 881 -2.02 1.60 -1.21
N GLN A 882 -1.58 0.35 -1.07
CA GLN A 882 -1.09 -0.49 -2.16
C GLN A 882 -1.82 -1.83 -2.17
N VAL A 883 -2.72 -2.03 -3.13
CA VAL A 883 -3.55 -3.23 -3.27
C VAL A 883 -2.83 -4.24 -4.14
N LYS A 884 -2.64 -5.46 -3.62
CA LYS A 884 -2.00 -6.58 -4.33
C LYS A 884 -2.99 -7.30 -5.25
N GLN A 885 -2.48 -8.24 -6.03
CA GLN A 885 -3.31 -9.15 -6.81
C GLN A 885 -4.35 -9.85 -5.93
N ALA A 886 -5.62 -9.83 -6.36
CA ALA A 886 -6.80 -10.33 -5.62
C ALA A 886 -7.12 -9.65 -4.27
N GLY A 887 -6.33 -8.65 -3.83
CA GLY A 887 -6.70 -7.79 -2.71
C GLY A 887 -7.87 -6.87 -3.08
N LYS A 888 -8.63 -6.42 -2.07
CA LYS A 888 -9.72 -5.46 -2.23
C LYS A 888 -9.53 -4.22 -1.38
N PHE A 889 -9.89 -3.07 -1.92
CA PHE A 889 -9.92 -1.81 -1.19
C PHE A 889 -11.18 -1.02 -1.54
N THR A 890 -11.94 -0.64 -0.52
CA THR A 890 -13.17 0.15 -0.65
C THR A 890 -13.03 1.44 0.15
N ALA A 891 -13.33 2.59 -0.45
CA ALA A 891 -13.42 3.87 0.24
C ALA A 891 -14.78 4.54 -0.02
N ASN A 892 -15.60 4.66 1.03
CA ASN A 892 -16.82 5.47 1.02
C ASN A 892 -16.63 6.68 1.94
N TYR A 893 -17.11 7.86 1.50
CA TYR A 893 -17.05 9.12 2.26
C TYR A 893 -15.72 9.31 3.00
N THR A 894 -14.63 9.23 2.23
CA THR A 894 -13.27 9.31 2.76
C THR A 894 -12.59 10.60 2.28
N ASN A 895 -11.83 11.25 3.15
CA ASN A 895 -10.99 12.40 2.79
C ASN A 895 -9.51 12.04 2.91
N PHE A 896 -8.82 12.05 1.78
CA PHE A 896 -7.37 11.86 1.68
C PHE A 896 -6.68 13.22 1.60
N PHE A 897 -5.77 13.48 2.54
CA PHE A 897 -4.94 14.67 2.58
C PHE A 897 -3.45 14.30 2.62
N TYR A 898 -2.60 15.09 1.98
CA TYR A 898 -1.13 15.06 2.12
C TYR A 898 -0.43 13.75 1.71
N GLY A 899 -1.12 12.85 1.00
CA GLY A 899 -0.60 11.55 0.58
C GLY A 899 0.30 11.59 -0.66
N GLY A 900 0.77 10.41 -1.07
CA GLY A 900 1.52 10.20 -2.31
C GLY A 900 3.03 10.32 -2.18
N ALA A 901 3.60 10.27 -0.97
CA ALA A 901 5.04 10.44 -0.75
C ALA A 901 5.89 9.55 -1.67
N ARG A 902 6.79 10.20 -2.41
CA ARG A 902 7.67 9.59 -3.41
C ARG A 902 8.47 8.42 -2.85
N PHE A 903 8.22 7.24 -3.38
CA PHE A 903 8.86 5.99 -3.01
C PHE A 903 9.51 5.32 -4.23
N LEU A 904 10.32 4.30 -3.99
CA LEU A 904 10.95 3.55 -5.06
C LEU A 904 10.04 2.40 -5.52
N LYS A 905 9.49 2.49 -6.74
CA LYS A 905 8.87 1.32 -7.39
C LYS A 905 9.98 0.34 -7.72
N ASN A 906 9.89 -0.84 -7.14
CA ASN A 906 10.81 -1.93 -7.43
C ASN A 906 10.49 -2.56 -8.79
N ASN A 907 10.92 -1.90 -9.87
CA ASN A 907 10.93 -2.43 -11.23
C ASN A 907 12.09 -3.41 -11.48
N GLY A 908 12.86 -3.73 -10.44
CA GLY A 908 14.00 -4.66 -10.41
C GLY A 908 15.15 -4.41 -11.38
N TRP A 909 15.17 -3.23 -12.00
CA TRP A 909 16.42 -2.56 -12.32
C TRP A 909 17.07 -2.03 -11.03
N VAL A 910 18.41 -2.04 -10.99
CA VAL A 910 19.23 -1.72 -9.80
C VAL A 910 18.89 -0.38 -9.13
N TYR A 911 18.42 0.59 -9.92
CA TYR A 911 18.07 1.93 -9.44
C TYR A 911 16.59 2.14 -9.12
N GLY A 912 15.72 1.15 -9.43
CA GLY A 912 14.26 1.29 -9.42
C GLY A 912 13.75 2.41 -10.33
N ASP A 913 12.45 2.71 -10.24
CA ASP A 913 11.88 3.96 -10.74
C ASP A 913 11.19 4.67 -9.57
N PHE A 914 11.45 5.96 -9.39
CA PHE A 914 10.77 6.73 -8.35
C PHE A 914 9.38 7.12 -8.81
N VAL A 915 8.39 6.89 -7.95
CA VAL A 915 6.97 7.14 -8.23
C VAL A 915 6.30 7.76 -7.00
N ALA A 916 5.23 8.51 -7.22
CA ALA A 916 4.49 9.19 -6.16
C ALA A 916 2.99 8.99 -6.40
N GLN A 917 2.35 8.15 -5.57
CA GLN A 917 1.03 7.60 -5.83
C GLN A 917 0.28 7.39 -4.52
N VAL A 918 -0.97 7.86 -4.42
CA VAL A 918 -1.75 7.82 -3.16
C VAL A 918 -2.40 6.45 -2.98
N ILE A 919 -2.98 5.90 -4.05
CA ILE A 919 -3.50 4.53 -4.12
C ILE A 919 -2.86 3.83 -5.32
N ARG A 920 -2.32 2.64 -5.09
CA ARG A 920 -1.67 1.81 -6.10
C ARG A 920 -2.33 0.44 -6.18
N ASN A 921 -3.09 0.18 -7.23
CA ASN A 921 -3.66 -1.14 -7.53
C ASN A 921 -2.69 -1.96 -8.41
N LEU A 922 -2.42 -3.20 -8.01
CA LEU A 922 -1.51 -4.15 -8.67
C LEU A 922 -2.22 -5.49 -8.96
N GLY A 923 -3.39 -5.46 -9.61
CA GLY A 923 -4.21 -6.64 -9.93
C GLY A 923 -5.30 -6.99 -8.91
N GLY A 924 -5.66 -6.05 -8.06
CA GLY A 924 -6.79 -6.15 -7.13
C GLY A 924 -8.02 -5.37 -7.61
N THR A 925 -9.00 -5.24 -6.72
CA THR A 925 -10.21 -4.41 -6.91
C THR A 925 -10.14 -3.18 -6.03
N VAL A 926 -10.33 -2.00 -6.63
CA VAL A 926 -10.42 -0.71 -5.93
C VAL A 926 -11.77 -0.07 -6.22
N GLU A 927 -12.52 0.27 -5.18
CA GLU A 927 -13.81 0.97 -5.28
C GLU A 927 -13.75 2.26 -4.44
N ILE A 928 -13.95 3.41 -5.09
CA ILE A 928 -13.85 4.75 -4.52
C ILE A 928 -15.18 5.47 -4.76
N ASN A 929 -15.81 5.95 -3.68
CA ASN A 929 -17.15 6.54 -3.73
C ASN A 929 -17.30 7.71 -2.75
N ASN A 930 -17.94 8.80 -3.17
CA ASN A 930 -18.14 10.03 -2.35
C ASN A 930 -16.85 10.53 -1.67
N THR A 931 -15.70 10.37 -2.32
CA THR A 931 -14.37 10.50 -1.70
C THR A 931 -13.63 11.73 -2.24
N THR A 932 -12.87 12.42 -1.38
CA THR A 932 -12.09 13.60 -1.77
C THR A 932 -10.60 13.37 -1.63
N PHE A 933 -9.82 13.80 -2.63
CA PHE A 933 -8.35 13.85 -2.59
C PHE A 933 -7.86 15.29 -2.69
N ASN A 934 -7.17 15.78 -1.65
CA ASN A 934 -6.60 17.13 -1.56
C ASN A 934 -5.11 17.09 -1.19
N ASN A 935 -4.37 18.15 -1.57
CA ASN A 935 -2.99 18.38 -1.12
C ASN A 935 -2.02 17.20 -1.41
N ASN A 936 -2.26 16.49 -2.50
CA ASN A 936 -1.50 15.30 -2.90
C ASN A 936 -0.10 15.67 -3.39
N TYR A 937 0.89 14.77 -3.26
CA TYR A 937 2.25 15.02 -3.75
C TYR A 937 2.29 15.18 -5.28
N LEU A 938 2.62 16.40 -5.72
CA LEU A 938 2.99 16.72 -7.10
C LEU A 938 4.50 16.51 -7.28
N GLU A 939 4.87 15.59 -8.17
CA GLU A 939 6.25 15.46 -8.64
C GLU A 939 6.60 16.57 -9.64
N THR A 940 7.86 17.01 -9.66
CA THR A 940 8.34 18.12 -10.52
C THR A 940 9.52 17.73 -11.41
N ARG A 941 10.12 16.55 -11.22
CA ARG A 941 11.11 15.96 -12.13
C ARG A 941 10.42 15.39 -13.36
N SER A 942 10.73 15.94 -14.53
CA SER A 942 10.18 15.54 -15.83
C SER A 942 10.28 14.04 -16.14
N ALA A 943 11.33 13.37 -15.67
CA ALA A 943 11.51 11.92 -15.84
C ALA A 943 10.52 11.06 -15.04
N GLU A 944 9.88 11.61 -14.01
CA GLU A 944 9.06 10.88 -13.03
C GLU A 944 7.56 11.23 -13.12
N LEU A 945 7.21 12.34 -13.80
CA LEU A 945 5.83 12.81 -14.00
C LEU A 945 4.90 11.69 -14.52
N GLY A 946 5.33 10.93 -15.53
CA GLY A 946 4.54 9.83 -16.12
C GLY A 946 4.21 8.68 -15.15
N SER A 947 4.76 8.68 -13.93
CA SER A 947 4.45 7.74 -12.85
C SER A 947 3.81 8.38 -11.60
N ASN A 948 3.57 9.70 -11.61
CA ASN A 948 2.88 10.43 -10.55
C ASN A 948 1.38 10.59 -10.86
N ALA A 949 0.56 9.81 -10.16
CA ALA A 949 -0.90 9.79 -10.28
C ALA A 949 -1.54 9.50 -8.91
N ILE A 950 -2.69 10.11 -8.59
CA ILE A 950 -3.39 9.83 -7.33
C ILE A 950 -3.82 8.36 -7.26
N LEU A 951 -4.55 7.88 -8.27
CA LEU A 951 -4.88 6.47 -8.49
C LEU A 951 -3.99 5.91 -9.61
N TRP A 952 -3.14 4.95 -9.28
CA TRP A 952 -2.37 4.17 -10.26
C TRP A 952 -2.86 2.74 -10.30
N ASN A 953 -3.35 2.27 -11.45
CA ASN A 953 -3.88 0.94 -11.63
C ASN A 953 -3.07 0.16 -12.67
N GLU A 954 -2.51 -0.97 -12.26
CA GLU A 954 -1.59 -1.80 -13.05
C GLU A 954 -2.08 -3.25 -13.03
N ALA A 955 -2.75 -3.65 -14.10
CA ALA A 955 -3.16 -5.03 -14.30
C ALA A 955 -1.95 -5.94 -14.59
N PRO A 956 -1.84 -7.14 -13.98
CA PRO A 956 -0.72 -8.04 -14.16
C PRO A 956 -0.78 -8.76 -15.53
N PRO A 957 0.35 -9.27 -16.09
CA PRO A 957 0.40 -9.84 -17.45
C PRO A 957 -0.47 -11.08 -17.75
N ALA A 958 -1.28 -11.56 -16.79
CA ALA A 958 -2.17 -12.71 -16.92
C ALA A 958 -3.46 -12.54 -16.09
N GLY A 959 -3.90 -11.31 -15.82
CA GLY A 959 -5.14 -11.02 -15.09
C GLY A 959 -5.55 -9.55 -15.19
N THR A 960 -6.80 -9.24 -14.86
CA THR A 960 -7.28 -7.86 -14.81
C THR A 960 -6.96 -7.19 -13.47
N ALA A 961 -7.04 -5.86 -13.44
CA ALA A 961 -7.30 -5.10 -12.22
C ALA A 961 -8.65 -4.38 -12.41
N ASN A 962 -9.40 -4.18 -11.32
CA ASN A 962 -10.71 -3.53 -11.37
C ASN A 962 -10.66 -2.18 -10.65
N LEU A 963 -11.25 -1.15 -11.25
CA LEU A 963 -11.39 0.19 -10.67
C LEU A 963 -12.84 0.69 -10.78
N LYS A 964 -13.41 1.13 -9.65
CA LYS A 964 -14.65 1.92 -9.63
C LYS A 964 -14.38 3.27 -8.98
N VAL A 965 -14.76 4.37 -9.62
CA VAL A 965 -14.63 5.74 -9.08
C VAL A 965 -15.92 6.50 -9.33
N GLU A 966 -16.67 6.80 -8.27
CA GLU A 966 -17.98 7.44 -8.34
C GLU A 966 -18.09 8.64 -7.39
N ASN A 967 -18.82 9.68 -7.79
CA ASN A 967 -19.22 10.80 -6.92
C ASN A 967 -18.04 11.49 -6.20
N SER A 968 -16.82 11.43 -6.74
CA SER A 968 -15.58 11.74 -6.02
C SER A 968 -14.86 12.98 -6.58
N ARG A 969 -14.18 13.72 -5.71
CA ARG A 969 -13.48 14.98 -6.04
C ARG A 969 -11.97 14.83 -5.97
N PHE A 970 -11.31 15.18 -7.06
CA PHE A 970 -9.85 15.14 -7.22
C PHE A 970 -9.32 16.56 -7.40
N ASN A 971 -8.41 16.97 -6.52
CA ASN A 971 -7.93 18.35 -6.42
C ASN A 971 -6.40 18.39 -6.33
N GLY A 972 -5.77 18.79 -7.44
CA GLY A 972 -4.33 19.01 -7.54
C GLY A 972 -3.47 17.73 -7.61
N GLY A 973 -2.49 17.76 -8.51
CA GLY A 973 -1.53 16.69 -8.77
C GLY A 973 -1.03 16.73 -10.21
N ASN A 974 -0.26 15.71 -10.63
CA ASN A 974 0.08 15.55 -12.04
C ASN A 974 -1.08 14.85 -12.78
N LEU A 975 -1.33 13.56 -12.47
CA LEU A 975 -2.49 12.79 -12.92
C LEU A 975 -3.44 12.50 -11.76
N ALA A 976 -4.74 12.43 -12.02
CA ALA A 976 -5.73 11.92 -11.08
C ALA A 976 -5.82 10.39 -11.19
N ILE A 977 -6.02 9.87 -12.41
CA ILE A 977 -6.21 8.44 -12.66
C ILE A 977 -5.29 8.01 -13.81
N LYS A 978 -4.49 6.96 -13.56
CA LYS A 978 -3.66 6.31 -14.58
C LYS A 978 -3.89 4.80 -14.57
N ASN A 979 -4.36 4.26 -15.68
CA ASN A 979 -4.65 2.84 -15.88
C ASN A 979 -3.70 2.22 -16.93
N THR A 980 -3.33 0.95 -16.78
CA THR A 980 -2.72 0.15 -17.86
C THR A 980 -3.80 -0.52 -18.74
N SER A 981 -3.41 -1.11 -19.88
CA SER A 981 -4.35 -1.56 -20.92
C SER A 981 -5.41 -2.56 -20.46
N GLU A 982 -5.08 -3.44 -19.50
CA GLU A 982 -5.96 -4.51 -19.01
C GLU A 982 -6.68 -4.19 -17.67
N VAL A 983 -6.73 -2.91 -17.29
CA VAL A 983 -7.55 -2.44 -16.15
C VAL A 983 -8.98 -2.23 -16.62
N GLU A 984 -9.94 -2.99 -16.08
CA GLU A 984 -11.36 -2.71 -16.31
C GLU A 984 -11.83 -1.64 -15.32
N SER A 985 -12.50 -0.60 -15.83
CA SER A 985 -12.80 0.59 -15.02
C SER A 985 -14.15 1.24 -15.31
N ILE A 986 -14.77 1.75 -14.24
CA ILE A 986 -15.96 2.61 -14.27
C ILE A 986 -15.58 3.89 -13.54
N ILE A 987 -15.72 5.03 -14.22
CA ILE A 987 -15.36 6.35 -13.70
C ILE A 987 -16.54 7.28 -14.03
N SER A 988 -17.39 7.62 -13.06
CA SER A 988 -18.57 8.45 -13.32
C SER A 988 -18.94 9.45 -12.22
N ASN A 989 -19.56 10.57 -12.61
CA ASN A 989 -20.05 11.62 -11.69
C ASN A 989 -18.93 12.22 -10.82
N ASN A 990 -17.69 12.31 -11.33
CA ASN A 990 -16.52 12.82 -10.59
C ASN A 990 -16.12 14.23 -11.04
N TYR A 991 -15.41 14.95 -10.17
CA TYR A 991 -14.91 16.31 -10.43
C TYR A 991 -13.37 16.36 -10.37
N PHE A 992 -12.72 16.84 -11.42
CA PHE A 992 -11.26 16.89 -11.56
C PHE A 992 -10.76 18.31 -11.83
N THR A 993 -9.90 18.84 -10.97
CA THR A 993 -9.34 20.20 -11.10
C THR A 993 -7.87 20.32 -10.69
N GLU A 994 -7.21 21.35 -11.21
CA GLU A 994 -5.82 21.76 -10.92
C GLU A 994 -4.72 20.75 -11.34
N PHE A 995 -5.03 19.76 -12.20
CA PHE A 995 -4.04 18.78 -12.66
C PHE A 995 -3.08 19.32 -13.73
N GLN A 996 -1.80 18.97 -13.58
CA GLN A 996 -0.68 19.53 -14.36
C GLN A 996 -0.17 18.62 -15.50
N SER A 997 -0.86 17.52 -15.79
CA SER A 997 -0.46 16.53 -16.79
C SER A 997 -0.72 16.96 -18.24
N ALA A 998 0.26 16.72 -19.12
CA ALA A 998 0.15 16.90 -20.57
C ALA A 998 -0.75 15.84 -21.27
N ASN A 999 -1.23 14.84 -20.52
CA ASN A 999 -2.25 13.88 -20.96
C ASN A 999 -3.66 14.26 -20.44
N GLY A 1000 -3.81 15.37 -19.72
CA GLY A 1000 -5.01 15.65 -18.90
C GLY A 1000 -5.01 14.85 -17.59
N PRO A 1001 -6.07 14.94 -16.77
CA PRO A 1001 -6.13 14.31 -15.44
C PRO A 1001 -6.40 12.79 -15.47
N ILE A 1002 -7.00 12.26 -16.55
CA ILE A 1002 -7.33 10.84 -16.70
C ILE A 1002 -6.58 10.29 -17.91
N ASP A 1003 -5.90 9.16 -17.72
CA ASP A 1003 -5.13 8.45 -18.73
C ASP A 1003 -5.40 6.93 -18.62
N THR A 1004 -6.10 6.36 -19.61
CA THR A 1004 -6.75 5.05 -19.52
C THR A 1004 -6.82 4.30 -20.86
N SER A 1005 -7.54 3.17 -20.89
CA SER A 1005 -7.79 2.34 -22.08
C SER A 1005 -9.27 2.41 -22.47
N PHE A 1006 -9.58 2.98 -23.64
CA PHE A 1006 -10.98 3.29 -24.03
C PHE A 1006 -11.91 2.08 -23.96
N LEU A 1007 -11.55 0.95 -24.58
CA LEU A 1007 -12.43 -0.23 -24.66
C LEU A 1007 -12.66 -0.94 -23.30
N LYS A 1008 -11.87 -0.58 -22.28
CA LYS A 1008 -11.94 -1.09 -20.91
C LYS A 1008 -12.46 -0.06 -19.89
N THR A 1009 -12.81 1.14 -20.31
CA THR A 1009 -13.29 2.22 -19.43
C THR A 1009 -14.73 2.58 -19.75
N SER A 1010 -15.61 2.61 -18.75
CA SER A 1010 -16.89 3.34 -18.81
C SER A 1010 -16.69 4.73 -18.22
N LEU A 1011 -17.00 5.77 -18.99
CA LEU A 1011 -17.00 7.18 -18.56
C LEU A 1011 -18.42 7.73 -18.68
N GLU A 1012 -18.87 8.49 -17.68
CA GLU A 1012 -20.19 9.11 -17.66
C GLU A 1012 -20.19 10.33 -16.72
N ASN A 1013 -20.68 11.49 -17.17
CA ASN A 1013 -20.88 12.69 -16.33
C ASN A 1013 -19.64 13.14 -15.50
N ASN A 1014 -18.43 13.11 -16.07
CA ASN A 1014 -17.22 13.57 -15.35
C ASN A 1014 -16.89 15.04 -15.70
N GLU A 1015 -16.75 15.89 -14.69
CA GLU A 1015 -16.37 17.29 -14.86
C GLU A 1015 -14.85 17.46 -14.85
N LEU A 1016 -14.33 18.00 -15.96
CA LEU A 1016 -12.91 18.29 -16.20
C LEU A 1016 -12.77 19.82 -16.28
N VAL A 1017 -12.27 20.47 -15.23
CA VAL A 1017 -12.28 21.94 -15.12
C VAL A 1017 -10.96 22.47 -14.56
N ASN A 1018 -10.41 23.52 -15.18
CA ASN A 1018 -9.18 24.21 -14.72
C ASN A 1018 -7.94 23.30 -14.61
N ASN A 1019 -7.85 22.27 -15.45
CA ASN A 1019 -6.62 21.49 -15.59
C ASN A 1019 -5.71 22.10 -16.68
N LEU A 1020 -4.47 21.63 -16.78
CA LEU A 1020 -3.59 22.00 -17.91
C LEU A 1020 -4.22 21.62 -19.25
N LEU A 1021 -5.00 20.52 -19.27
CA LEU A 1021 -5.79 20.04 -20.40
C LEU A 1021 -7.08 19.37 -19.88
N ASP A 1022 -8.24 19.95 -20.17
CA ASP A 1022 -9.55 19.39 -19.83
C ASP A 1022 -10.00 18.35 -20.88
N ARG A 1023 -9.25 17.23 -20.97
CA ARG A 1023 -9.50 16.08 -21.87
C ARG A 1023 -9.01 14.76 -21.25
N VAL A 1024 -9.48 13.63 -21.79
CA VAL A 1024 -9.08 12.28 -21.34
C VAL A 1024 -8.14 11.63 -22.37
N GLU A 1025 -7.01 11.10 -21.91
CA GLU A 1025 -6.10 10.29 -22.72
C GLU A 1025 -6.50 8.81 -22.75
N PHE A 1026 -6.51 8.23 -23.93
CA PHE A 1026 -6.91 6.84 -24.18
C PHE A 1026 -5.83 5.98 -24.86
N GLY A 1027 -4.68 6.57 -25.22
CA GLY A 1027 -3.64 5.87 -25.96
C GLY A 1027 -4.14 5.39 -27.33
N GLN A 1028 -3.85 4.14 -27.70
CA GLN A 1028 -4.24 3.59 -29.00
C GLN A 1028 -5.64 2.98 -28.95
N LEU A 1029 -6.49 3.33 -29.92
CA LEU A 1029 -7.78 2.69 -30.16
C LEU A 1029 -7.68 1.74 -31.36
N ILE A 1030 -7.96 0.45 -31.14
CA ILE A 1030 -8.18 -0.54 -32.20
C ILE A 1030 -9.55 -1.18 -31.93
N LEU A 1031 -10.53 -0.99 -32.82
CA LEU A 1031 -11.88 -1.52 -32.61
C LEU A 1031 -11.89 -3.05 -32.63
N ASN A 1032 -12.61 -3.64 -31.67
CA ASN A 1032 -12.96 -5.07 -31.59
C ASN A 1032 -14.49 -5.30 -31.47
N ARG A 1033 -15.26 -4.22 -31.61
CA ARG A 1033 -16.72 -4.08 -31.63
C ARG A 1033 -17.02 -2.72 -32.27
N ASP A 1034 -18.28 -2.49 -32.64
CA ASP A 1034 -18.75 -1.15 -33.00
C ASP A 1034 -18.62 -0.20 -31.80
N VAL A 1035 -18.27 1.06 -32.06
CA VAL A 1035 -17.99 2.08 -31.04
C VAL A 1035 -18.65 3.40 -31.42
N THR A 1036 -19.27 4.06 -30.44
CA THR A 1036 -19.71 5.45 -30.54
C THR A 1036 -18.82 6.34 -29.66
N LEU A 1037 -18.42 7.49 -30.17
CA LEU A 1037 -17.89 8.62 -29.39
C LEU A 1037 -19.00 9.65 -29.19
N THR A 1038 -19.23 10.04 -27.95
CA THR A 1038 -20.37 10.85 -27.48
C THR A 1038 -19.94 12.28 -27.15
N GLY A 1039 -20.85 13.24 -27.27
CA GLY A 1039 -20.55 14.67 -27.06
C GLY A 1039 -20.23 15.10 -25.61
N ASP A 1040 -20.09 14.17 -24.67
CA ASP A 1040 -19.88 14.41 -23.24
C ASP A 1040 -18.39 14.42 -22.82
N ASN A 1041 -17.47 13.98 -23.69
CA ASN A 1041 -16.03 13.93 -23.41
C ASN A 1041 -15.18 14.58 -24.52
N ASN A 1042 -14.04 15.16 -24.12
CA ASN A 1042 -12.95 15.49 -25.02
C ASN A 1042 -11.97 14.30 -25.09
N TYR A 1043 -11.86 13.66 -26.25
CA TYR A 1043 -11.07 12.42 -26.42
C TYR A 1043 -9.67 12.72 -26.95
N SER A 1044 -8.65 12.07 -26.38
CA SER A 1044 -7.25 12.17 -26.83
C SER A 1044 -6.67 10.78 -27.09
N PHE A 1045 -6.24 10.51 -28.33
CA PHE A 1045 -5.68 9.22 -28.75
C PHE A 1045 -4.28 9.36 -29.34
N SER A 1046 -3.50 8.28 -29.35
CA SER A 1046 -2.24 8.17 -30.09
C SER A 1046 -2.49 7.90 -31.57
N THR A 1047 -3.35 6.92 -31.86
CA THR A 1047 -3.78 6.45 -33.19
C THR A 1047 -5.15 5.80 -33.07
N ILE A 1048 -5.90 5.78 -34.17
CA ILE A 1048 -7.18 5.06 -34.27
C ILE A 1048 -7.09 4.05 -35.42
N ASN A 1049 -7.58 2.83 -35.21
CA ASN A 1049 -7.73 1.81 -36.24
C ASN A 1049 -9.13 1.19 -36.17
N VAL A 1050 -9.85 1.25 -37.30
CA VAL A 1050 -11.14 0.60 -37.52
C VAL A 1050 -10.92 -0.56 -38.52
N PRO A 1051 -10.86 -1.82 -38.05
CA PRO A 1051 -10.84 -2.99 -38.92
C PRO A 1051 -12.10 -3.10 -39.81
N SER A 1052 -12.04 -3.96 -40.84
CA SER A 1052 -13.10 -4.15 -41.85
C SER A 1052 -14.48 -4.48 -41.30
N ASP A 1053 -14.52 -5.09 -40.12
CA ASP A 1053 -15.70 -5.76 -39.58
C ASP A 1053 -16.48 -4.88 -38.58
N TYR A 1054 -16.03 -3.62 -38.38
CA TYR A 1054 -16.55 -2.70 -37.36
C TYR A 1054 -16.81 -1.29 -37.89
N THR A 1055 -17.69 -0.58 -37.18
CA THR A 1055 -18.08 0.81 -37.42
C THR A 1055 -17.64 1.70 -36.25
N LEU A 1056 -17.03 2.84 -36.57
CA LEU A 1056 -16.82 3.93 -35.61
C LEU A 1056 -17.81 5.06 -35.91
N THR A 1057 -18.71 5.32 -34.96
CA THR A 1057 -19.64 6.45 -34.99
C THR A 1057 -19.07 7.59 -34.15
N ILE A 1058 -19.17 8.82 -34.64
CA ILE A 1058 -18.77 10.04 -33.94
C ILE A 1058 -19.97 11.00 -33.94
N GLU A 1059 -20.49 11.30 -32.75
CA GLU A 1059 -21.67 12.15 -32.55
C GLU A 1059 -21.34 13.66 -32.66
N PRO A 1060 -22.36 14.52 -32.82
CA PRO A 1060 -22.19 15.98 -32.79
C PRO A 1060 -21.43 16.49 -31.56
N GLY A 1061 -20.58 17.50 -31.77
CA GLY A 1061 -19.84 18.21 -30.72
C GLY A 1061 -18.57 17.50 -30.21
N VAL A 1062 -18.28 16.27 -30.66
CA VAL A 1062 -17.08 15.54 -30.24
C VAL A 1062 -15.80 16.26 -30.65
N ASN A 1063 -14.91 16.49 -29.67
CA ASN A 1063 -13.54 16.93 -29.91
C ASN A 1063 -12.57 15.75 -29.82
N LEU A 1064 -11.82 15.52 -30.88
CA LEU A 1064 -10.94 14.37 -31.08
C LEU A 1064 -9.50 14.84 -31.31
N TYR A 1065 -8.65 14.67 -30.31
CA TYR A 1065 -7.24 15.07 -30.34
C TYR A 1065 -6.35 13.88 -30.73
N LEU A 1066 -5.59 14.01 -31.82
CA LEU A 1066 -4.73 12.96 -32.39
C LEU A 1066 -3.25 13.37 -32.45
N ILE A 1067 -2.35 12.42 -32.63
CA ILE A 1067 -0.91 12.66 -32.88
C ILE A 1067 -0.37 11.79 -34.03
N GLY A 1068 -0.86 10.56 -34.18
CA GLY A 1068 -0.58 9.69 -35.32
C GLY A 1068 -1.79 9.53 -36.26
N ASP A 1069 -1.76 8.48 -37.06
CA ASP A 1069 -2.75 8.18 -38.10
C ASP A 1069 -4.10 7.68 -37.56
N PHE A 1070 -5.15 7.93 -38.34
CA PHE A 1070 -6.51 7.42 -38.15
C PHE A 1070 -6.83 6.53 -39.36
N VAL A 1071 -6.76 5.21 -39.18
CA VAL A 1071 -6.93 4.22 -40.24
C VAL A 1071 -8.33 3.61 -40.19
N VAL A 1072 -9.03 3.63 -41.32
CA VAL A 1072 -10.36 3.05 -41.50
C VAL A 1072 -10.33 2.04 -42.64
N ASN A 1073 -10.58 0.78 -42.29
CA ASN A 1073 -10.75 -0.33 -43.23
C ASN A 1073 -12.20 -0.87 -43.20
N GLY A 1074 -12.95 -0.54 -42.15
CA GLY A 1074 -14.41 -0.76 -42.03
C GLY A 1074 -15.19 0.52 -42.36
N ASN A 1075 -16.11 0.92 -41.48
CA ASN A 1075 -16.94 2.11 -41.68
C ASN A 1075 -16.60 3.24 -40.67
N LEU A 1076 -16.72 4.49 -41.13
CA LEU A 1076 -16.64 5.68 -40.28
C LEU A 1076 -17.85 6.59 -40.55
N GLU A 1077 -18.64 6.83 -39.51
CA GLU A 1077 -19.84 7.67 -39.54
C GLU A 1077 -19.64 8.86 -38.60
N ALA A 1078 -19.19 10.01 -39.13
CA ALA A 1078 -19.04 11.25 -38.37
C ALA A 1078 -20.12 12.24 -38.81
N GLN A 1079 -21.14 12.45 -37.98
CA GLN A 1079 -22.34 13.20 -38.36
C GLN A 1079 -22.58 14.36 -37.39
N GLY A 1080 -21.80 15.43 -37.52
CA GLY A 1080 -21.95 16.65 -36.74
C GLY A 1080 -23.14 17.51 -37.19
N THR A 1081 -23.32 18.66 -36.53
CA THR A 1081 -24.30 19.68 -36.95
C THR A 1081 -23.66 21.07 -37.02
N SER A 1082 -24.37 22.06 -37.56
CA SER A 1082 -23.94 23.47 -37.56
C SER A 1082 -23.83 24.09 -36.16
N GLU A 1083 -24.51 23.51 -35.16
CA GLU A 1083 -24.48 23.98 -33.76
C GLU A 1083 -23.44 23.20 -32.93
N ALA A 1084 -23.20 21.92 -33.30
CA ALA A 1084 -22.26 21.01 -32.64
C ALA A 1084 -21.41 20.29 -33.71
N PRO A 1085 -20.43 20.97 -34.32
CA PRO A 1085 -19.53 20.36 -35.29
C PRO A 1085 -18.56 19.38 -34.62
N ILE A 1086 -18.09 18.38 -35.37
CA ILE A 1086 -17.07 17.43 -34.91
C ILE A 1086 -15.69 18.03 -35.21
N ASN A 1087 -14.75 17.98 -34.27
CA ASN A 1087 -13.43 18.60 -34.44
C ASN A 1087 -12.31 17.56 -34.30
N ILE A 1088 -11.56 17.32 -35.38
CA ILE A 1088 -10.34 16.50 -35.38
C ILE A 1088 -9.13 17.45 -35.36
N LEU A 1089 -8.38 17.39 -34.27
CA LEU A 1089 -7.38 18.38 -33.86
C LEU A 1089 -6.05 17.70 -33.49
N PRO A 1090 -4.91 18.40 -33.57
CA PRO A 1090 -3.64 17.84 -33.10
C PRO A 1090 -3.55 17.89 -31.56
N LYS A 1091 -2.84 16.92 -30.98
CA LYS A 1091 -2.37 16.97 -29.58
C LYS A 1091 -1.15 17.88 -29.42
N ASN A 1092 -0.33 17.96 -30.47
CA ASN A 1092 0.91 18.74 -30.58
C ASN A 1092 0.79 19.73 -31.76
N GLU A 1093 1.82 19.87 -32.60
CA GLU A 1093 1.82 20.74 -33.79
C GLU A 1093 0.95 20.19 -34.92
N HIS A 1094 1.12 18.90 -35.26
CA HIS A 1094 0.36 18.19 -36.30
C HIS A 1094 -0.09 16.80 -35.82
N TRP A 1095 -1.12 16.25 -36.47
CA TRP A 1095 -1.53 14.84 -36.39
C TRP A 1095 -1.34 14.13 -37.73
N GLY A 1096 -1.54 12.81 -37.77
CA GLY A 1096 -1.34 11.97 -38.94
C GLY A 1096 -2.38 12.11 -40.05
N VAL A 1097 -2.62 11.01 -40.77
CA VAL A 1097 -3.50 10.94 -41.93
C VAL A 1097 -4.77 10.15 -41.61
N LEU A 1098 -5.93 10.66 -42.04
CA LEU A 1098 -7.16 9.88 -42.13
C LEU A 1098 -7.09 8.96 -43.36
N SER A 1099 -6.74 7.68 -43.15
CA SER A 1099 -6.49 6.70 -44.20
C SER A 1099 -7.70 5.78 -44.38
N LEU A 1100 -8.39 5.88 -45.52
CA LEU A 1100 -9.59 5.11 -45.84
C LEU A 1100 -9.25 4.02 -46.88
N ASN A 1101 -9.43 2.74 -46.55
CA ASN A 1101 -9.00 1.61 -47.39
C ASN A 1101 -10.15 0.62 -47.66
N ASN A 1102 -10.73 0.68 -48.87
CA ASN A 1102 -11.95 -0.04 -49.25
C ASN A 1102 -13.17 0.29 -48.36
N ALA A 1103 -13.14 1.47 -47.73
CA ALA A 1103 -14.11 1.92 -46.74
C ALA A 1103 -15.27 2.70 -47.38
N ASN A 1104 -16.38 2.81 -46.65
CA ASN A 1104 -17.40 3.83 -46.88
C ASN A 1104 -17.31 4.84 -45.72
N THR A 1105 -17.30 6.13 -46.03
CA THR A 1105 -17.13 7.17 -45.01
C THR A 1105 -17.94 8.40 -45.38
N ASN A 1106 -18.76 8.87 -44.44
CA ASN A 1106 -19.47 10.14 -44.53
C ASN A 1106 -19.04 11.04 -43.37
N LEU A 1107 -18.46 12.20 -43.71
CA LEU A 1107 -18.12 13.26 -42.75
C LEU A 1107 -19.07 14.44 -42.99
N ALA A 1108 -19.94 14.73 -42.03
CA ALA A 1108 -20.84 15.89 -42.06
C ALA A 1108 -20.48 16.86 -40.93
N TYR A 1109 -20.42 18.17 -41.24
CA TYR A 1109 -20.07 19.25 -40.31
C TYR A 1109 -18.81 18.94 -39.47
N THR A 1110 -17.77 18.43 -40.12
CA THR A 1110 -16.50 18.05 -39.48
C THR A 1110 -15.41 19.06 -39.80
N ASN A 1111 -14.71 19.56 -38.79
CA ASN A 1111 -13.48 20.33 -38.92
C ASN A 1111 -12.28 19.38 -38.75
N LEU A 1112 -11.34 19.41 -39.67
CA LEU A 1112 -10.07 18.70 -39.60
C LEU A 1112 -8.94 19.72 -39.75
N GLU A 1113 -8.19 19.95 -38.68
CA GLU A 1113 -7.14 20.98 -38.66
C GLU A 1113 -5.77 20.33 -38.39
N LEU A 1114 -4.73 20.82 -39.07
CA LEU A 1114 -3.33 20.46 -38.80
C LEU A 1114 -3.01 18.95 -38.88
N GLY A 1115 -3.68 18.18 -39.74
CA GLY A 1115 -3.29 16.79 -40.05
C GLY A 1115 -2.15 16.67 -41.08
N ASN A 1116 -1.97 15.46 -41.61
CA ASN A 1116 -1.04 15.03 -42.68
C ASN A 1116 0.41 14.69 -42.27
N HIS A 1117 0.76 14.70 -40.98
CA HIS A 1117 2.10 14.35 -40.49
C HIS A 1117 2.24 12.84 -40.20
N SER A 1118 2.62 12.08 -41.23
CA SER A 1118 2.83 10.62 -41.18
C SER A 1118 4.18 10.20 -41.77
N SER A 1119 4.69 9.05 -41.34
CA SER A 1119 5.94 8.45 -41.85
C SER A 1119 5.73 7.20 -42.72
N VAL A 1120 4.52 6.64 -42.77
CA VAL A 1120 4.22 5.38 -43.48
C VAL A 1120 3.77 5.56 -44.94
N SER A 1121 3.52 6.80 -45.37
CA SER A 1121 3.04 7.13 -46.71
C SER A 1121 3.89 8.23 -47.37
N SER A 1122 4.14 8.07 -48.68
CA SER A 1122 4.89 9.05 -49.47
C SER A 1122 4.13 10.37 -49.53
N VAL A 1123 4.84 11.48 -49.33
CA VAL A 1123 4.29 12.85 -49.40
C VAL A 1123 3.56 13.14 -50.72
N PHE A 1124 4.01 12.53 -51.83
CA PHE A 1124 3.39 12.66 -53.15
C PHE A 1124 2.09 11.85 -53.31
N THR A 1125 1.87 10.82 -52.49
CA THR A 1125 0.72 9.91 -52.58
C THR A 1125 -0.06 9.84 -51.27
N ARG A 1126 -0.15 10.99 -50.60
CA ARG A 1126 -0.97 11.19 -49.38
C ARG A 1126 -1.57 12.60 -49.37
N GLY A 1127 -2.57 12.76 -48.53
CA GLY A 1127 -3.01 14.05 -47.98
C GLY A 1127 -3.59 13.84 -46.58
N MET A 1128 -4.05 14.93 -45.94
CA MET A 1128 -4.75 14.87 -44.65
C MET A 1128 -5.86 13.80 -44.64
N ILE A 1129 -6.59 13.66 -45.74
CA ILE A 1129 -7.40 12.47 -46.04
C ILE A 1129 -6.75 11.70 -47.20
N THR A 1130 -6.59 10.39 -47.04
CA THR A 1130 -6.02 9.50 -48.06
C THR A 1130 -6.97 8.33 -48.30
N ALA A 1131 -7.61 8.27 -49.46
CA ALA A 1131 -8.63 7.28 -49.82
C ALA A 1131 -8.15 6.30 -50.90
N ASN A 1132 -8.23 5.00 -50.63
CA ASN A 1132 -7.85 3.92 -51.56
C ASN A 1132 -9.06 2.99 -51.79
N ASN A 1133 -9.49 2.83 -53.05
CA ASN A 1133 -10.65 2.04 -53.46
C ASN A 1133 -11.94 2.31 -52.64
N SER A 1134 -12.12 3.52 -52.12
CA SER A 1134 -13.13 3.87 -51.10
C SER A 1134 -14.21 4.83 -51.63
N ASN A 1135 -15.32 4.92 -50.92
CA ASN A 1135 -16.36 5.94 -51.14
C ASN A 1135 -16.26 6.99 -50.02
N LEU A 1136 -16.07 8.26 -50.38
CA LEU A 1136 -15.92 9.37 -49.44
C LEU A 1136 -16.91 10.49 -49.75
N THR A 1137 -17.82 10.75 -48.81
CA THR A 1137 -18.70 11.93 -48.82
C THR A 1137 -18.24 12.93 -47.78
N LEU A 1138 -18.08 14.19 -48.19
CA LEU A 1138 -17.78 15.34 -47.34
C LEU A 1138 -18.91 16.37 -47.48
N GLU A 1139 -19.65 16.65 -46.41
CA GLU A 1139 -20.73 17.64 -46.39
C GLU A 1139 -20.48 18.71 -45.31
N ASN A 1140 -20.35 19.97 -45.72
CA ASN A 1140 -20.01 21.10 -44.82
C ASN A 1140 -18.71 20.87 -44.01
N VAL A 1141 -17.72 20.18 -44.61
CA VAL A 1141 -16.44 19.84 -43.97
C VAL A 1141 -15.40 20.95 -44.17
N ASN A 1142 -14.59 21.24 -43.15
CA ASN A 1142 -13.47 22.17 -43.24
C ASN A 1142 -12.13 21.43 -43.07
N LEU A 1143 -11.29 21.36 -44.11
CA LEU A 1143 -9.90 20.93 -44.00
C LEU A 1143 -9.01 22.18 -43.93
N LYS A 1144 -8.22 22.33 -42.87
CA LYS A 1144 -7.36 23.51 -42.66
C LYS A 1144 -5.91 23.13 -42.37
N ASN A 1145 -4.98 23.81 -43.04
CA ASN A 1145 -3.56 23.82 -42.71
C ASN A 1145 -2.92 22.42 -42.57
N SER A 1146 -3.12 21.52 -43.55
CA SER A 1146 -2.37 20.25 -43.56
C SER A 1146 -0.86 20.48 -43.65
N GLU A 1147 -0.06 19.55 -43.13
CA GLU A 1147 1.39 19.56 -43.31
C GLU A 1147 1.76 19.65 -44.81
N ARG A 1148 2.72 20.53 -45.13
CA ARG A 1148 3.35 20.70 -46.45
C ARG A 1148 4.82 20.24 -46.39
N PRO A 1149 5.42 19.68 -47.47
CA PRO A 1149 4.91 19.57 -48.84
C PRO A 1149 4.10 18.29 -49.08
N ALA A 1150 2.77 18.37 -49.02
CA ALA A 1150 1.84 17.28 -49.33
C ALA A 1150 0.42 17.83 -49.53
N ASN A 1151 -0.51 16.99 -49.99
CA ASN A 1151 -1.86 17.40 -50.43
C ASN A 1151 -2.86 17.53 -49.27
N MET A 1152 -4.07 18.07 -49.53
CA MET A 1152 -5.17 17.96 -48.55
C MET A 1152 -5.91 16.62 -48.68
N ILE A 1153 -6.25 16.22 -49.90
CA ILE A 1153 -6.88 14.94 -50.19
C ILE A 1153 -6.07 14.21 -51.27
N TYR A 1154 -5.74 12.94 -51.03
CA TYR A 1154 -5.26 12.03 -52.06
C TYR A 1154 -6.25 10.87 -52.21
N ALA A 1155 -6.79 10.67 -53.41
CA ALA A 1155 -7.75 9.62 -53.72
C ALA A 1155 -7.21 8.73 -54.83
N LYS A 1156 -7.30 7.41 -54.66
CA LYS A 1156 -6.88 6.40 -55.65
C LYS A 1156 -8.00 5.40 -55.89
N ASN A 1157 -8.40 5.21 -57.15
CA ASN A 1157 -9.53 4.37 -57.57
C ASN A 1157 -10.82 4.60 -56.74
N SER A 1158 -11.04 5.82 -56.24
CA SER A 1158 -12.05 6.13 -55.21
C SER A 1158 -13.13 7.06 -55.76
N ALA A 1159 -14.33 7.02 -55.18
CA ALA A 1159 -15.42 7.92 -55.51
C ALA A 1159 -15.56 8.99 -54.42
N LEU A 1160 -15.39 10.25 -54.80
CA LEU A 1160 -15.44 11.41 -53.91
C LEU A 1160 -16.66 12.27 -54.25
N GLN A 1161 -17.43 12.63 -53.24
CA GLN A 1161 -18.49 13.65 -53.28
C GLN A 1161 -18.16 14.71 -52.23
N ILE A 1162 -17.98 15.96 -52.65
CA ILE A 1162 -17.57 17.07 -51.78
C ILE A 1162 -18.52 18.24 -51.95
N ASP A 1163 -19.38 18.44 -50.97
CA ASP A 1163 -20.47 19.42 -50.98
C ASP A 1163 -20.32 20.45 -49.86
N ASN A 1164 -20.52 21.73 -50.20
CA ASN A 1164 -20.50 22.87 -49.26
C ASN A 1164 -19.22 22.97 -48.39
N SER A 1165 -18.10 22.38 -48.83
CA SER A 1165 -16.92 22.13 -48.01
C SER A 1165 -15.77 23.09 -48.34
N ARG A 1166 -14.86 23.30 -47.38
CA ARG A 1166 -13.77 24.28 -47.46
C ARG A 1166 -12.42 23.65 -47.21
N LEU A 1167 -11.50 23.79 -48.16
CA LEU A 1167 -10.13 23.26 -48.11
C LEU A 1167 -9.17 24.45 -48.22
N GLU A 1168 -8.49 24.82 -47.14
CA GLU A 1168 -7.62 26.01 -47.12
C GLU A 1168 -6.28 25.81 -46.41
N TRP A 1169 -5.23 26.39 -46.99
CA TRP A 1169 -4.11 26.87 -46.18
C TRP A 1169 -4.30 28.36 -45.90
N ILE A 1170 -4.24 28.75 -44.63
CA ILE A 1170 -4.38 30.16 -44.23
C ILE A 1170 -3.11 30.92 -44.66
N GLU A 1171 -1.94 30.41 -44.27
CA GLU A 1171 -0.63 31.03 -44.52
C GLU A 1171 -0.05 30.69 -45.90
N GLU A 1172 0.46 31.69 -46.61
CA GLU A 1172 1.10 31.54 -47.92
C GLU A 1172 2.38 30.68 -47.83
N TRP A 1173 2.56 29.78 -48.79
CA TRP A 1173 3.75 28.92 -48.81
C TRP A 1173 4.92 29.59 -49.51
N ASN A 1174 6.04 29.70 -48.80
CA ASN A 1174 7.33 30.05 -49.40
C ASN A 1174 8.12 28.74 -49.59
N ASP A 1175 7.95 28.08 -50.74
CA ASP A 1175 8.57 26.79 -51.02
C ASP A 1175 10.12 26.90 -51.05
N PRO A 1176 10.86 26.08 -50.27
CA PRO A 1176 12.31 25.96 -50.38
C PRO A 1176 12.81 25.05 -51.52
N GLY A 1177 11.93 24.46 -52.35
CA GLY A 1177 12.26 23.60 -53.49
C GLY A 1177 11.51 23.94 -54.79
N ASP A 1178 11.31 22.91 -55.62
CA ASP A 1178 10.42 22.92 -56.81
C ASP A 1178 9.28 21.89 -56.57
N TRP A 1179 8.51 22.05 -55.49
CA TRP A 1179 7.40 21.16 -55.16
C TRP A 1179 6.09 21.63 -55.83
N ILE A 1180 5.11 20.72 -55.89
CA ILE A 1180 3.75 21.01 -56.33
C ILE A 1180 2.81 20.39 -55.29
N ILE A 1181 1.96 21.22 -54.67
CA ILE A 1181 0.90 20.76 -53.76
C ILE A 1181 -0.48 20.94 -54.39
N ALA A 1182 -1.24 19.86 -54.46
CA ALA A 1182 -2.64 19.90 -54.87
C ALA A 1182 -3.58 19.98 -53.65
N GLY A 1183 -4.72 20.63 -53.82
CA GLY A 1183 -5.84 20.46 -52.88
C GLY A 1183 -6.32 19.02 -52.88
N ILE A 1184 -6.72 18.53 -54.06
CA ILE A 1184 -7.24 17.18 -54.25
C ILE A 1184 -6.47 16.50 -55.38
N ILE A 1185 -5.88 15.32 -55.15
CA ILE A 1185 -5.41 14.41 -56.21
C ILE A 1185 -6.41 13.27 -56.38
N VAL A 1186 -6.75 12.93 -57.63
CA VAL A 1186 -7.60 11.79 -57.98
C VAL A 1186 -6.87 10.88 -58.99
N ASP A 1187 -6.21 9.84 -58.49
CA ASP A 1187 -5.52 8.80 -59.27
C ASP A 1187 -6.46 7.64 -59.61
N GLY A 1188 -7.27 7.86 -60.65
CA GLY A 1188 -8.38 6.98 -61.03
C GLY A 1188 -9.59 7.10 -60.09
N GLY A 1189 -10.78 6.82 -60.62
CA GLY A 1189 -12.06 7.00 -59.91
C GLY A 1189 -12.84 8.22 -60.39
N SER A 1190 -13.55 8.88 -59.49
CA SER A 1190 -14.47 9.98 -59.81
C SER A 1190 -14.55 11.04 -58.69
N LEU A 1191 -14.61 12.32 -59.07
CA LEU A 1191 -14.90 13.43 -58.16
C LEU A 1191 -16.16 14.19 -58.61
N ALA A 1192 -17.09 14.40 -57.68
CA ALA A 1192 -18.13 15.42 -57.76
C ALA A 1192 -17.83 16.51 -56.70
N LEU A 1193 -17.95 17.79 -57.09
CA LEU A 1193 -17.55 18.93 -56.26
C LEU A 1193 -18.59 20.05 -56.38
N THR A 1194 -19.40 20.26 -55.33
CA THR A 1194 -20.52 21.23 -55.32
C THR A 1194 -20.30 22.32 -54.28
N ASN A 1195 -20.52 23.59 -54.66
CA ASN A 1195 -20.54 24.74 -53.74
C ASN A 1195 -19.37 24.82 -52.73
N SER A 1196 -18.20 24.31 -53.12
CA SER A 1196 -17.03 24.16 -52.25
C SER A 1196 -15.96 25.21 -52.58
N TYR A 1197 -14.99 25.40 -51.68
CA TYR A 1197 -13.96 26.44 -51.75
C TYR A 1197 -12.56 25.85 -51.49
N LEU A 1198 -11.64 26.03 -52.43
CA LEU A 1198 -10.25 25.58 -52.40
C LEU A 1198 -9.31 26.79 -52.49
N ASP A 1199 -8.34 26.91 -51.59
CA ASP A 1199 -7.54 28.14 -51.43
C ASP A 1199 -6.08 27.90 -51.04
N ASN A 1200 -5.18 28.68 -51.67
CA ASN A 1200 -3.73 28.75 -51.38
C ASN A 1200 -2.99 27.43 -51.67
N MET A 1201 -3.01 27.02 -52.95
CA MET A 1201 -2.56 25.72 -53.46
C MET A 1201 -1.90 25.88 -54.83
N ASP A 1202 -1.14 24.91 -55.33
CA ASP A 1202 -0.57 25.01 -56.68
C ASP A 1202 -1.58 24.57 -57.74
N TYR A 1203 -2.18 23.40 -57.53
CA TYR A 1203 -3.38 22.97 -58.25
C TYR A 1203 -4.58 22.84 -57.32
N GLY A 1204 -5.76 23.27 -57.78
CA GLY A 1204 -7.01 22.99 -57.07
C GLY A 1204 -7.32 21.50 -57.06
N VAL A 1205 -7.38 20.88 -58.24
CA VAL A 1205 -7.57 19.43 -58.42
C VAL A 1205 -6.61 18.85 -59.48
N GLU A 1206 -5.89 17.78 -59.16
CA GLU A 1206 -5.07 17.03 -60.11
C GLU A 1206 -5.69 15.66 -60.44
N PHE A 1207 -5.89 15.37 -61.72
CA PHE A 1207 -6.47 14.13 -62.23
C PHE A 1207 -5.40 13.24 -62.85
N LEU A 1208 -5.14 12.11 -62.20
CA LEU A 1208 -4.22 11.06 -62.63
C LEU A 1208 -5.01 9.78 -62.96
N GLY A 1209 -4.33 8.73 -63.44
CA GLY A 1209 -4.91 7.40 -63.64
C GLY A 1209 -6.07 7.27 -64.65
N GLY A 1210 -6.51 8.36 -65.30
CA GLY A 1210 -7.75 8.38 -66.10
C GLY A 1210 -9.02 8.63 -65.26
N ALA A 1211 -8.91 9.35 -64.14
CA ALA A 1211 -10.04 9.77 -63.32
C ALA A 1211 -11.10 10.60 -64.09
N THR A 1212 -12.31 10.61 -63.54
CA THR A 1212 -13.45 11.37 -64.06
C THR A 1212 -13.84 12.52 -63.12
N PHE A 1213 -14.42 13.58 -63.66
CA PHE A 1213 -14.81 14.78 -62.92
C PHE A 1213 -16.21 15.26 -63.36
N ASP A 1214 -17.08 15.53 -62.39
CA ASP A 1214 -18.39 16.15 -62.62
C ASP A 1214 -18.46 17.53 -61.92
N PRO A 1215 -18.20 18.64 -62.64
CA PRO A 1215 -18.13 19.99 -62.10
C PRO A 1215 -19.52 20.60 -61.86
N LEU A 1216 -20.30 20.00 -60.96
CA LEU A 1216 -21.65 20.45 -60.62
C LEU A 1216 -21.64 21.73 -59.77
N ASN A 1217 -22.15 22.83 -60.33
CA ASN A 1217 -22.30 24.11 -59.62
C ASN A 1217 -21.00 24.68 -59.02
N LEU A 1218 -19.88 24.59 -59.75
CA LEU A 1218 -18.67 25.35 -59.42
C LEU A 1218 -18.95 26.86 -59.57
N PHE A 1219 -18.65 27.65 -58.55
CA PHE A 1219 -18.81 29.11 -58.58
C PHE A 1219 -17.51 29.81 -58.95
N THR A 1220 -17.60 31.08 -59.37
CA THR A 1220 -16.43 31.90 -59.77
C THR A 1220 -15.40 32.12 -58.66
N ASN A 1221 -15.75 31.81 -57.40
CA ASN A 1221 -14.92 31.89 -56.21
C ASN A 1221 -14.57 30.51 -55.61
N THR A 1222 -14.90 29.38 -56.26
CA THR A 1222 -14.54 28.03 -55.78
C THR A 1222 -13.03 27.82 -55.71
N PHE A 1223 -12.24 28.55 -56.50
CA PHE A 1223 -10.78 28.50 -56.48
C PHE A 1223 -10.22 29.88 -56.15
N SER A 1224 -9.35 29.96 -55.13
CA SER A 1224 -8.68 31.17 -54.65
C SER A 1224 -7.18 30.93 -54.45
N ARG A 1225 -6.35 31.96 -54.65
CA ARG A 1225 -4.87 31.90 -54.48
C ARG A 1225 -4.23 30.62 -55.08
N ILE A 1226 -4.69 30.18 -56.25
CA ILE A 1226 -4.15 28.98 -56.93
C ILE A 1226 -3.01 29.38 -57.88
N THR A 1227 -1.84 28.76 -57.78
CA THR A 1227 -0.61 29.26 -58.44
C THR A 1227 -0.40 28.73 -59.87
N LEU A 1228 -0.67 27.45 -60.14
CA LEU A 1228 -0.46 26.79 -61.44
C LEU A 1228 -1.76 26.59 -62.22
N GLY A 1229 -2.87 26.27 -61.55
CA GLY A 1229 -4.20 26.28 -62.17
C GLY A 1229 -5.31 25.59 -61.38
N ASN A 1230 -6.57 25.90 -61.70
CA ASN A 1230 -7.73 25.29 -61.02
C ASN A 1230 -7.75 23.75 -61.14
N TRP A 1231 -7.29 23.21 -62.26
CA TRP A 1231 -7.11 21.77 -62.45
C TRP A 1231 -5.98 21.39 -63.41
N TRP A 1232 -5.43 20.19 -63.22
CA TRP A 1232 -4.46 19.54 -64.11
C TRP A 1232 -4.90 18.10 -64.46
N PRO A 1233 -4.71 17.63 -65.71
CA PRO A 1233 -4.31 18.38 -66.89
C PRO A 1233 -5.34 19.44 -67.28
N LEU A 1234 -4.89 20.50 -67.95
CA LEU A 1234 -5.78 21.55 -68.46
C LEU A 1234 -6.76 20.96 -69.49
N ILE A 1235 -8.01 20.75 -69.06
CA ILE A 1235 -9.11 20.36 -69.95
C ILE A 1235 -9.26 21.42 -71.05
N PRO A 1236 -9.18 21.07 -72.34
CA PRO A 1236 -9.47 22.01 -73.43
C PRO A 1236 -10.96 22.38 -73.44
N ASN A 1237 -11.24 23.68 -73.43
CA ASN A 1237 -12.57 24.33 -73.42
C ASN A 1237 -13.70 23.58 -74.14
#